data_AF-A0A0L1JP20-F1
#
_entry.id   AF-A0A0L1JP20-F1
#
_cell.length_a   1.000
_cell.length_b   1.000
_cell.length_c   1.000
_cell.angle_alpha   90.00
_cell.angle_beta   90.00
_cell.angle_gamma   90.00
#
_symmetry.space_group_name_H-M   'P 1'
#
loop_
_entity.id
_entity.type
_entity.pdbx_description
1 polymer ?
#
loop_
_entity_poly.entity_id
_entity_poly.type
_entity_poly.pdbx_seq_one_letter_code
_entity_poly.pdbx_strand_id
1 'polypeptide(L)'
;MSAAQDAPRESVRTYFFGNSLVTHVGGGDETAVPHWIAQLALADGRSFAADGQFGFLRNFAADLPPLATWGFGKVRRAWRRGAQPFGEAGFDSVVISPANFIQDIPPDAAYRDGSGQSPLGETLKIIDWLTGQDPDLRIFIYGGWPEMANITPAFPPGPEDLSQYHRIAQGVDVEWYRTYVAALSDARPDADIRLIPVGQRLSRTLSTPPFDSIPALSLYEDNAPHGTPTLYAMAAIVTYGALYGSPPPADFAWPASVHPVLRDNAEQAIALLTDATKDARPLPPAASAETAPAPTSARPTDTAASPAPEPTNLPAIRPAPDKARLDLDGPPGVGLADPALAMGLNGVEDWTAQQPFLDLMKTARPWIGHSAETWGAFPFERLQELGAISAEGWPTRLPDGANRIETFVLTDMSPDAATLEGTYVLRWKGQGKVEVTARARRPRYDDGQITFQYRPDEGLVGIVLTQIDPTDPIRDITLVREDRVVLHDAGAIFNPDWLAVVSDLRSVRFMDWMRTNASPVTTWDDRPRVTDATYAWRGVPLEVMLRLTNRIGADPWFTLPHMADDAYMAEFAVQVRDGLDPRLQAYVEYSNELWNFAFPQTQWAAAQAEARWGPGQPDDAWIQFAGARMAEMAEIWEAAFGEAFHERVKVVMAVHTGWQGLEQAQMQAPLWRADMPGRRPPADHADAYAVTGYFGFGFGTEAFAPTVDSWIEDSIATATAAGEAEGKQRVALREYVKERQFDTAFTPAANALRQGGLRDLITTVWPYHARVAQAAGMELIMYEGGTHVAGFGNRVNDDRLTAFFTEFNYTPDMARLYDTLLAGWVDVGGTLFNAFVDVATPTKWGSWGAQRYLGDNNPRWQSLERYNRTARPAFAARAPGTFLNGVTRIGTASRDVLEGTVEEDVLIAGAGNDLLISHGRGDALHGGPGRDTAQLPGQATMYRFTGSPERAEAHGPHGTVTLVEIEEILFEGDGSRAVPLTSLF
;
A
#
# COMPACT_ATOMS: atom_id res chain seq x y z
N MET A 1 -39.95 -6.89 -37.39
CA MET A 1 -39.29 -8.16 -37.77
C MET A 1 -39.49 -9.20 -36.67
N SER A 2 -40.16 -10.30 -37.02
CA SER A 2 -40.02 -11.69 -36.53
C SER A 2 -39.80 -12.03 -35.04
N ALA A 3 -40.77 -12.75 -34.47
CA ALA A 3 -40.77 -13.43 -33.16
C ALA A 3 -39.66 -14.49 -32.94
N ALA A 4 -38.67 -14.60 -33.85
CA ALA A 4 -37.52 -15.50 -33.72
C ALA A 4 -36.39 -14.93 -32.83
N GLN A 5 -36.37 -13.62 -32.56
CA GLN A 5 -35.29 -12.96 -31.79
C GLN A 5 -35.40 -13.12 -30.25
N ASP A 6 -36.52 -13.63 -29.73
CA ASP A 6 -36.76 -13.80 -28.27
C ASP A 6 -36.69 -15.27 -27.80
N ALA A 7 -36.22 -16.20 -28.63
CA ALA A 7 -36.03 -17.59 -28.22
C ALA A 7 -34.82 -17.73 -27.26
N PRO A 8 -34.87 -18.66 -26.28
CA PRO A 8 -33.70 -18.98 -25.46
C PRO A 8 -32.47 -19.29 -26.32
N ARG A 9 -31.31 -18.74 -25.93
CA ARG A 9 -30.05 -18.90 -26.67
C ARG A 9 -29.15 -19.91 -25.99
N GLU A 10 -28.41 -20.69 -26.78
CA GLU A 10 -27.37 -21.62 -26.28
C GLU A 10 -25.99 -20.96 -26.16
N SER A 11 -25.82 -19.79 -26.79
CA SER A 11 -24.57 -19.05 -26.81
C SER A 11 -24.80 -17.54 -26.82
N VAL A 12 -23.97 -16.83 -26.06
CA VAL A 12 -23.90 -15.36 -26.07
C VAL A 12 -22.47 -14.92 -26.32
N ARG A 13 -22.32 -14.00 -27.28
CA ARG A 13 -21.08 -13.24 -27.51
C ARG A 13 -21.41 -11.76 -27.43
N THR A 14 -20.94 -11.08 -26.39
CA THR A 14 -21.39 -9.71 -26.10
C THR A 14 -20.23 -8.75 -25.86
N TYR A 15 -20.44 -7.47 -26.16
CA TYR A 15 -19.50 -6.40 -25.85
C TYR A 15 -20.06 -5.44 -24.81
N PHE A 16 -19.30 -5.11 -23.77
CA PHE A 16 -19.72 -4.17 -22.73
C PHE A 16 -19.04 -2.81 -22.89
N PHE A 17 -19.84 -1.77 -23.05
CA PHE A 17 -19.48 -0.40 -22.71
C PHE A 17 -19.88 -0.18 -21.25
N GLY A 18 -18.97 -0.51 -20.33
CA GLY A 18 -19.26 -0.65 -18.89
C GLY A 18 -18.64 0.44 -18.02
N ASN A 19 -19.25 0.67 -16.86
CA ASN A 19 -18.71 1.47 -15.77
C ASN A 19 -18.66 0.62 -14.49
N SER A 20 -18.54 1.25 -13.32
CA SER A 20 -18.41 0.56 -12.04
C SER A 20 -19.61 -0.34 -11.74
N LEU A 21 -20.80 -0.06 -12.27
CA LEU A 21 -22.00 -0.90 -12.08
C LEU A 21 -21.95 -2.23 -12.85
N VAL A 22 -21.02 -2.36 -13.81
CA VAL A 22 -20.75 -3.59 -14.56
C VAL A 22 -19.49 -4.27 -14.03
N THR A 23 -18.46 -3.49 -13.67
CA THR A 23 -17.18 -3.99 -13.15
C THR A 23 -16.57 -2.99 -12.16
N HIS A 24 -16.38 -3.40 -10.90
CA HIS A 24 -15.59 -2.63 -9.94
C HIS A 24 -14.09 -2.82 -10.20
N VAL A 25 -13.41 -1.77 -10.67
CA VAL A 25 -11.96 -1.79 -10.88
C VAL A 25 -11.24 -1.76 -9.53
N GLY A 26 -10.87 -2.93 -9.00
CA GLY A 26 -10.16 -3.08 -7.72
C GLY A 26 -10.72 -4.15 -6.76
N GLY A 27 -11.97 -4.62 -6.96
CA GLY A 27 -12.64 -5.60 -6.09
C GLY A 27 -12.46 -7.07 -6.49
N GLY A 28 -11.62 -7.33 -7.50
CA GLY A 28 -11.39 -8.68 -8.05
C GLY A 28 -12.45 -9.12 -9.06
N ASP A 29 -12.39 -10.40 -9.42
CA ASP A 29 -13.23 -11.01 -10.47
C ASP A 29 -14.71 -11.09 -10.06
N GLU A 30 -14.99 -11.29 -8.78
CA GLU A 30 -16.35 -11.45 -8.23
C GLU A 30 -17.14 -10.14 -8.11
N THR A 31 -16.51 -8.99 -8.31
CA THR A 31 -17.18 -7.68 -8.40
C THR A 31 -17.38 -7.26 -9.86
N ALA A 32 -17.63 -8.23 -10.75
CA ALA A 32 -17.87 -8.01 -12.16
C ALA A 32 -19.06 -8.84 -12.67
N VAL A 33 -20.01 -8.18 -13.33
CA VAL A 33 -21.17 -8.83 -13.97
C VAL A 33 -20.76 -9.91 -14.99
N PRO A 34 -19.80 -9.67 -15.91
CA PRO A 34 -19.39 -10.68 -16.90
C PRO A 34 -18.81 -11.95 -16.26
N HIS A 35 -18.14 -11.83 -15.12
CA HIS A 35 -17.59 -12.97 -14.39
C HIS A 35 -18.71 -13.91 -13.93
N TRP A 36 -19.74 -13.37 -13.26
CA TRP A 36 -20.88 -14.15 -12.81
C TRP A 36 -21.69 -14.74 -13.96
N ILE A 37 -21.91 -13.99 -15.05
CA ILE A 37 -22.60 -14.53 -16.25
C ILE A 37 -21.82 -15.72 -16.82
N ALA A 38 -20.48 -15.66 -16.87
CA ALA A 38 -19.67 -16.77 -17.36
C ALA A 38 -19.83 -18.03 -16.50
N GLN A 39 -19.87 -17.87 -15.17
CA GLN A 39 -20.07 -19.01 -14.26
C GLN A 39 -21.48 -19.59 -14.37
N LEU A 40 -22.52 -18.74 -14.43
CA LEU A 40 -23.90 -19.17 -14.61
C LEU A 40 -24.11 -19.88 -15.96
N ALA A 41 -23.54 -19.34 -17.04
CA ALA A 41 -23.60 -19.97 -18.36
C ALA A 41 -22.91 -21.34 -18.37
N LEU A 42 -21.73 -21.44 -17.72
CA LEU A 42 -21.03 -22.71 -17.60
C LEU A 42 -21.87 -23.76 -16.85
N ALA A 43 -22.55 -23.36 -15.77
CA ALA A 43 -23.44 -24.25 -15.03
C ALA A 43 -24.70 -24.65 -15.81
N ASP A 44 -25.23 -23.74 -16.65
CA ASP A 44 -26.36 -24.00 -17.54
C ASP A 44 -25.96 -24.82 -18.79
N GLY A 45 -24.68 -25.19 -18.93
CA GLY A 45 -24.15 -25.88 -20.12
C GLY A 45 -24.09 -25.01 -21.38
N ARG A 46 -24.20 -23.69 -21.24
CA ARG A 46 -24.22 -22.70 -22.33
C ARG A 46 -22.87 -22.03 -22.49
N SER A 47 -22.65 -21.44 -23.66
CA SER A 47 -21.40 -20.73 -23.93
C SER A 47 -21.56 -19.21 -23.75
N PHE A 48 -20.61 -18.61 -23.05
CA PHE A 48 -20.48 -17.17 -22.91
C PHE A 48 -19.11 -16.71 -23.41
N ALA A 49 -19.06 -15.57 -24.08
CA ALA A 49 -17.83 -14.85 -24.35
C ALA A 49 -18.10 -13.35 -24.31
N ALA A 50 -17.18 -12.60 -23.72
CA ALA A 50 -17.32 -11.16 -23.65
C ALA A 50 -15.99 -10.42 -23.74
N ASP A 51 -16.09 -9.19 -24.19
CA ASP A 51 -15.06 -8.15 -24.15
C ASP A 51 -15.72 -6.84 -23.72
N GLY A 52 -14.94 -5.85 -23.32
CA GLY A 52 -15.48 -4.54 -22.99
C GLY A 52 -14.43 -3.50 -22.63
N GLN A 53 -14.91 -2.28 -22.39
CA GLN A 53 -14.15 -1.15 -21.87
C GLN A 53 -14.80 -0.52 -20.65
N PHE A 54 -13.96 0.10 -19.82
CA PHE A 54 -14.40 1.09 -18.84
C PHE A 54 -14.66 2.45 -19.46
N GLY A 55 -15.65 3.17 -18.94
CA GLY A 55 -15.80 4.60 -19.17
C GLY A 55 -17.24 5.06 -19.02
N PHE A 56 -17.53 6.22 -19.58
CA PHE A 56 -18.88 6.76 -19.68
C PHE A 56 -19.23 7.07 -21.14
N LEU A 57 -20.51 7.37 -21.40
CA LEU A 57 -21.05 7.58 -22.76
C LEU A 57 -20.21 8.52 -23.63
N ARG A 58 -19.70 9.62 -23.06
CA ARG A 58 -18.83 10.57 -23.77
C ARG A 58 -17.49 9.97 -24.16
N ASN A 59 -16.87 9.18 -23.28
CA ASN A 59 -15.65 8.44 -23.59
C ASN A 59 -15.92 7.41 -24.69
N PHE A 60 -16.98 6.62 -24.53
CA PHE A 60 -17.36 5.58 -25.48
C PHE A 60 -17.62 6.14 -26.88
N ALA A 61 -18.31 7.27 -26.98
CA ALA A 61 -18.58 7.92 -28.27
C ALA A 61 -17.34 8.56 -28.90
N ALA A 62 -16.43 9.11 -28.09
CA ALA A 62 -15.17 9.68 -28.57
C ALA A 62 -14.17 8.59 -29.01
N ASP A 63 -14.20 7.43 -28.35
CA ASP A 63 -13.23 6.34 -28.52
C ASP A 63 -13.70 5.27 -29.51
N LEU A 64 -14.54 5.60 -30.48
CA LEU A 64 -14.92 4.68 -31.56
C LEU A 64 -13.82 4.64 -32.63
N PRO A 65 -13.33 3.46 -33.07
CA PRO A 65 -13.74 2.09 -32.71
C PRO A 65 -13.40 1.66 -31.27
N PRO A 66 -14.26 0.88 -30.62
CA PRO A 66 -14.21 0.58 -29.20
C PRO A 66 -12.95 -0.20 -28.77
N LEU A 67 -12.60 -0.06 -27.50
CA LEU A 67 -11.37 -0.57 -26.87
C LEU A 67 -11.63 -1.81 -26.02
N ALA A 68 -10.84 -2.88 -26.11
CA ALA A 68 -11.00 -4.02 -25.19
C ALA A 68 -10.09 -3.89 -23.96
N THR A 69 -10.44 -3.02 -23.00
CA THR A 69 -9.55 -2.62 -21.89
C THR A 69 -9.62 -3.50 -20.63
N TRP A 70 -10.54 -4.47 -20.55
CA TRP A 70 -10.69 -5.35 -19.38
C TRP A 70 -10.66 -6.83 -19.74
N GLY A 71 -10.22 -7.68 -18.80
CA GLY A 71 -10.23 -9.14 -18.89
C GLY A 71 -10.43 -9.77 -17.50
N PHE A 72 -11.06 -10.94 -17.47
CA PHE A 72 -11.43 -11.66 -16.25
C PHE A 72 -10.95 -13.11 -16.34
N GLY A 73 -10.59 -13.71 -15.22
CA GLY A 73 -9.95 -15.03 -15.19
C GLY A 73 -10.80 -16.14 -15.81
N LYS A 74 -12.13 -16.08 -15.65
CA LYS A 74 -13.09 -17.11 -16.13
C LYS A 74 -13.93 -16.69 -17.33
N VAL A 75 -13.71 -15.50 -17.90
CA VAL A 75 -14.51 -15.01 -19.04
C VAL A 75 -13.74 -15.22 -20.34
N ARG A 76 -14.29 -16.05 -21.23
CA ARG A 76 -13.71 -16.25 -22.57
C ARG A 76 -13.77 -14.95 -23.37
N ARG A 77 -12.65 -14.54 -23.95
CA ARG A 77 -12.59 -13.38 -24.87
C ARG A 77 -13.43 -13.64 -26.12
N ALA A 78 -14.30 -12.70 -26.45
CA ALA A 78 -15.07 -12.70 -27.68
C ALA A 78 -14.27 -12.13 -28.86
N TRP A 79 -13.35 -11.19 -28.63
CA TRP A 79 -12.72 -10.41 -29.69
C TRP A 79 -11.20 -10.38 -29.57
N ARG A 80 -10.53 -10.62 -30.70
CA ARG A 80 -9.07 -10.51 -30.84
C ARG A 80 -8.71 -9.15 -31.45
N ARG A 81 -8.84 -8.11 -30.63
CA ARG A 81 -8.54 -6.72 -31.04
C ARG A 81 -7.11 -6.64 -31.63
N GLY A 82 -6.98 -5.97 -32.78
CA GLY A 82 -5.71 -5.84 -33.52
C GLY A 82 -5.46 -6.94 -34.58
N ALA A 83 -6.12 -8.09 -34.45
CA ALA A 83 -6.09 -9.16 -35.44
C ALA A 83 -7.42 -9.31 -36.21
N GLN A 84 -8.50 -8.72 -35.70
CA GLN A 84 -9.85 -8.83 -36.26
C GLN A 84 -10.63 -7.51 -36.08
N PRO A 85 -11.31 -6.98 -37.12
CA PRO A 85 -12.25 -5.86 -37.00
C PRO A 85 -13.44 -6.19 -36.08
N PHE A 86 -14.10 -5.18 -35.51
CA PHE A 86 -15.21 -5.38 -34.57
C PHE A 86 -16.40 -6.12 -35.22
N GLY A 87 -16.82 -5.72 -36.43
CA GLY A 87 -17.92 -6.38 -37.15
C GLY A 87 -17.64 -7.86 -37.49
N GLU A 88 -16.38 -8.28 -37.52
CA GLU A 88 -16.01 -9.67 -37.76
C GLU A 88 -15.95 -10.50 -36.47
N ALA A 89 -15.94 -9.86 -35.29
CA ALA A 89 -15.83 -10.53 -34.00
C ALA A 89 -17.03 -11.44 -33.68
N GLY A 90 -18.13 -11.31 -34.43
CA GLY A 90 -19.34 -12.12 -34.26
C GLY A 90 -19.97 -11.89 -32.89
N PHE A 91 -20.04 -10.62 -32.46
CA PHE A 91 -20.88 -10.23 -31.33
C PHE A 91 -22.34 -10.37 -31.75
N ASP A 92 -23.19 -10.92 -30.88
CA ASP A 92 -24.64 -10.99 -31.09
C ASP A 92 -25.42 -9.95 -30.28
N SER A 93 -24.71 -9.23 -29.41
CA SER A 93 -25.27 -8.21 -28.54
C SER A 93 -24.20 -7.23 -28.06
N VAL A 94 -24.65 -6.04 -27.68
CA VAL A 94 -23.85 -5.03 -26.99
C VAL A 94 -24.61 -4.52 -25.79
N VAL A 95 -23.92 -4.31 -24.68
CA VAL A 95 -24.48 -3.72 -23.46
C VAL A 95 -23.83 -2.36 -23.23
N ILE A 96 -24.64 -1.30 -23.15
CA ILE A 96 -24.19 0.08 -22.94
C ILE A 96 -24.67 0.55 -21.57
N SER A 97 -23.75 0.96 -20.69
CA SER A 97 -24.04 1.46 -19.34
C SER A 97 -23.90 2.99 -19.26
N PRO A 98 -25.01 3.74 -19.14
CA PRO A 98 -24.97 5.15 -18.76
C PRO A 98 -24.43 5.35 -17.34
N ALA A 99 -23.98 6.57 -17.02
CA ALA A 99 -23.65 6.93 -15.64
C ALA A 99 -24.89 6.84 -14.74
N ASN A 100 -24.70 6.54 -13.45
CA ASN A 100 -25.79 6.40 -12.47
C ASN A 100 -26.08 7.68 -11.66
N PHE A 101 -25.51 8.80 -12.09
CA PHE A 101 -25.62 10.12 -11.46
C PHE A 101 -26.11 11.21 -12.43
N ILE A 102 -26.77 10.82 -13.53
CA ILE A 102 -27.26 11.74 -14.58
C ILE A 102 -28.78 11.71 -14.75
N GLN A 103 -29.49 10.94 -13.92
CA GLN A 103 -30.93 10.72 -14.04
C GLN A 103 -31.75 11.93 -13.56
N ASP A 104 -31.10 12.97 -13.04
CA ASP A 104 -31.70 14.23 -12.64
C ASP A 104 -31.81 15.26 -13.78
N ILE A 105 -31.28 14.95 -14.98
CA ILE A 105 -31.47 15.74 -16.20
C ILE A 105 -32.21 14.92 -17.27
N PRO A 106 -33.05 15.51 -18.14
CA PRO A 106 -33.64 14.78 -19.26
C PRO A 106 -32.58 14.14 -20.17
N PRO A 107 -32.83 12.97 -20.79
CA PRO A 107 -31.81 12.29 -21.59
C PRO A 107 -31.31 13.07 -22.82
N ASP A 108 -32.12 13.97 -23.36
CA ASP A 108 -31.78 14.86 -24.47
C ASP A 108 -31.16 16.20 -24.03
N ALA A 109 -31.19 16.51 -22.72
CA ALA A 109 -30.60 17.72 -22.18
C ALA A 109 -29.07 17.65 -22.15
N ALA A 110 -28.43 18.80 -22.29
CA ALA A 110 -26.98 18.88 -22.24
C ALA A 110 -26.45 18.56 -20.83
N TYR A 111 -25.28 17.93 -20.77
CA TYR A 111 -24.53 17.78 -19.52
C TYR A 111 -24.22 19.15 -18.90
N ARG A 112 -24.07 19.19 -17.57
CA ARG A 112 -23.86 20.43 -16.78
C ARG A 112 -22.46 21.04 -16.90
N ASP A 113 -21.64 20.54 -17.82
CA ASP A 113 -20.24 20.92 -18.00
C ASP A 113 -20.00 21.91 -19.16
N GLY A 114 -21.07 22.38 -19.80
CA GLY A 114 -20.99 23.34 -20.90
C GLY A 114 -20.57 22.75 -22.25
N SER A 115 -20.42 21.42 -22.36
CA SER A 115 -20.04 20.75 -23.63
C SER A 115 -21.10 20.82 -24.72
N GLY A 116 -22.37 21.04 -24.34
CA GLY A 116 -23.52 20.94 -25.25
C GLY A 116 -23.86 19.51 -25.69
N GLN A 117 -23.14 18.50 -25.18
CA GLN A 117 -23.40 17.08 -25.43
C GLN A 117 -24.49 16.55 -24.50
N SER A 118 -25.25 15.54 -24.91
CA SER A 118 -26.32 14.92 -24.10
C SER A 118 -26.19 13.40 -24.02
N PRO A 119 -26.74 12.74 -22.98
CA PRO A 119 -26.79 11.28 -22.92
C PRO A 119 -27.37 10.62 -24.17
N LEU A 120 -28.44 11.20 -24.73
CA LEU A 120 -29.06 10.76 -25.98
C LEU A 120 -28.12 10.93 -27.17
N GLY A 121 -27.52 12.11 -27.32
CA GLY A 121 -26.63 12.41 -28.43
C GLY A 121 -25.41 11.50 -28.47
N GLU A 122 -24.76 11.26 -27.34
CA GLU A 122 -23.57 10.41 -27.29
C GLU A 122 -23.88 8.93 -27.55
N THR A 123 -24.99 8.42 -27.01
CA THR A 123 -25.38 7.03 -27.26
C THR A 123 -25.85 6.81 -28.69
N LEU A 124 -26.49 7.79 -29.33
CA LEU A 124 -26.79 7.71 -30.76
C LEU A 124 -25.53 7.58 -31.61
N LYS A 125 -24.43 8.27 -31.28
CA LYS A 125 -23.14 8.09 -31.98
C LYS A 125 -22.61 6.67 -31.86
N ILE A 126 -22.71 6.07 -30.67
CA ILE A 126 -22.30 4.67 -30.43
C ILE A 126 -23.18 3.72 -31.24
N ILE A 127 -24.51 3.89 -31.19
CA ILE A 127 -25.46 3.04 -31.93
C ILE A 127 -25.26 3.16 -33.45
N ASP A 128 -25.03 4.37 -33.97
CA ASP A 128 -24.76 4.59 -35.39
C ASP A 128 -23.51 3.86 -35.85
N TRP A 129 -22.47 3.89 -35.03
CA TRP A 129 -21.24 3.17 -35.34
C TRP A 129 -21.44 1.66 -35.28
N LEU A 130 -22.14 1.16 -34.25
CA LEU A 130 -22.43 -0.27 -34.06
C LEU A 130 -23.27 -0.85 -35.20
N THR A 131 -24.36 -0.17 -35.56
CA THR A 131 -25.24 -0.59 -36.68
C THR A 131 -24.53 -0.49 -38.03
N GLY A 132 -23.52 0.38 -38.15
CA GLY A 132 -22.59 0.39 -39.28
C GLY A 132 -21.64 -0.81 -39.32
N GLN A 133 -21.40 -1.50 -38.20
CA GLN A 133 -20.61 -2.74 -38.15
C GLN A 133 -21.47 -3.98 -38.41
N ASP A 134 -22.63 -4.05 -37.75
CA ASP A 134 -23.60 -5.13 -37.90
C ASP A 134 -25.01 -4.59 -37.55
N PRO A 135 -25.92 -4.46 -38.54
CA PRO A 135 -27.26 -3.93 -38.33
C PRO A 135 -28.17 -4.88 -37.52
N ASP A 136 -27.81 -6.15 -37.37
CA ASP A 136 -28.60 -7.15 -36.65
C ASP A 136 -28.22 -7.27 -35.16
N LEU A 137 -27.31 -6.41 -34.66
CA LEU A 137 -26.89 -6.39 -33.26
C LEU A 137 -28.05 -6.04 -32.31
N ARG A 138 -28.20 -6.84 -31.25
CA ARG A 138 -29.08 -6.51 -30.12
C ARG A 138 -28.37 -5.53 -29.19
N ILE A 139 -28.89 -4.32 -29.08
CA ILE A 139 -28.30 -3.26 -28.26
C ILE A 139 -29.10 -3.14 -26.97
N PHE A 140 -28.45 -3.41 -25.85
CA PHE A 140 -29.02 -3.33 -24.53
C PHE A 140 -28.52 -2.09 -23.81
N ILE A 141 -29.44 -1.27 -23.29
CA ILE A 141 -29.13 -0.22 -22.33
C ILE A 141 -29.20 -0.83 -20.92
N TYR A 142 -28.08 -0.77 -20.20
CA TYR A 142 -27.96 -1.26 -18.84
C TYR A 142 -28.52 -0.20 -17.87
N GLY A 143 -29.77 -0.40 -17.44
CA GLY A 143 -30.41 0.43 -16.43
C GLY A 143 -29.89 0.10 -15.04
N GLY A 144 -28.74 0.66 -14.67
CA GLY A 144 -28.09 0.45 -13.39
C GLY A 144 -28.89 0.97 -12.19
N TRP A 145 -28.34 0.87 -10.98
CA TRP A 145 -28.93 1.45 -9.78
C TRP A 145 -28.45 2.88 -9.57
N PRO A 146 -29.28 3.77 -8.99
CA PRO A 146 -28.90 5.17 -8.79
C PRO A 146 -27.73 5.30 -7.81
N GLU A 147 -27.03 6.43 -7.88
CA GLU A 147 -26.06 6.81 -6.86
C GLU A 147 -26.74 7.14 -5.52
N MET A 148 -26.30 6.48 -4.45
CA MET A 148 -26.92 6.60 -3.13
C MET A 148 -26.59 7.93 -2.43
N ALA A 149 -25.45 8.56 -2.77
CA ALA A 149 -25.02 9.86 -2.26
C ALA A 149 -26.02 10.98 -2.55
N ASN A 150 -26.83 10.84 -3.60
CA ASN A 150 -27.91 11.79 -3.93
C ASN A 150 -29.12 11.69 -2.97
N ILE A 151 -29.14 10.66 -2.13
CA ILE A 151 -30.21 10.38 -1.16
C ILE A 151 -29.67 10.57 0.25
N THR A 152 -28.50 10.01 0.55
CA THR A 152 -27.86 10.15 1.85
C THR A 152 -26.34 10.25 1.73
N PRO A 153 -25.71 11.26 2.36
CA PRO A 153 -24.25 11.35 2.42
C PRO A 153 -23.65 10.37 3.45
N ALA A 154 -24.49 9.72 4.26
CA ALA A 154 -24.07 8.74 5.26
C ALA A 154 -24.01 7.33 4.65
N PHE A 155 -22.99 6.56 5.01
CA PHE A 155 -22.86 5.16 4.63
C PHE A 155 -22.37 4.34 5.84
N PRO A 156 -23.00 3.20 6.19
CA PRO A 156 -24.17 2.61 5.54
C PRO A 156 -25.42 3.51 5.65
N PRO A 157 -26.35 3.43 4.69
CA PRO A 157 -27.58 4.20 4.74
C PRO A 157 -28.44 3.74 5.93
N GLY A 158 -29.09 4.68 6.62
CA GLY A 158 -30.12 4.34 7.58
C GLY A 158 -31.30 3.60 6.92
N PRO A 159 -32.11 2.83 7.67
CA PRO A 159 -33.21 2.05 7.09
C PRO A 159 -34.22 2.88 6.28
N GLU A 160 -34.48 4.12 6.69
CA GLU A 160 -35.36 5.04 5.97
C GLU A 160 -34.76 5.51 4.64
N ASP A 161 -33.46 5.86 4.65
CA ASP A 161 -32.71 6.28 3.47
C ASP A 161 -32.54 5.13 2.47
N LEU A 162 -32.24 3.92 2.95
CA LEU A 162 -32.17 2.71 2.12
C LEU A 162 -33.53 2.37 1.51
N SER A 163 -34.61 2.51 2.29
CA SER A 163 -35.97 2.35 1.78
C SER A 163 -36.30 3.42 0.73
N GLN A 164 -35.87 4.66 0.93
CA GLN A 164 -36.04 5.74 -0.04
C GLN A 164 -35.23 5.48 -1.32
N TYR A 165 -34.01 5.00 -1.18
CA TYR A 165 -33.14 4.56 -2.26
C TYR A 165 -33.81 3.50 -3.13
N HIS A 166 -34.31 2.42 -2.52
CA HIS A 166 -35.01 1.38 -3.27
C HIS A 166 -36.31 1.87 -3.90
N ARG A 167 -37.01 2.85 -3.31
CA ARG A 167 -38.18 3.49 -3.93
C ARG A 167 -37.81 4.31 -5.16
N ILE A 168 -36.74 5.10 -5.11
CA ILE A 168 -36.28 5.92 -6.24
C ILE A 168 -35.86 5.03 -7.41
N ALA A 169 -35.06 4.00 -7.13
CA ALA A 169 -34.62 3.00 -8.11
C ALA A 169 -35.78 2.19 -8.73
N GLN A 170 -36.95 2.16 -8.09
CA GLN A 170 -38.17 1.52 -8.61
C GLN A 170 -39.12 2.48 -9.34
N GLY A 171 -38.90 3.79 -9.21
CA GLY A 171 -39.79 4.85 -9.69
C GLY A 171 -39.15 5.73 -10.76
N VAL A 172 -38.84 6.97 -10.38
CA VAL A 172 -38.39 8.03 -11.30
C VAL A 172 -37.12 7.66 -12.08
N ASP A 173 -36.22 6.90 -11.47
CA ASP A 173 -34.98 6.45 -12.10
C ASP A 173 -35.26 5.51 -13.28
N VAL A 174 -36.20 4.58 -13.12
CA VAL A 174 -36.65 3.67 -14.19
C VAL A 174 -37.32 4.43 -15.31
N GLU A 175 -38.11 5.45 -14.98
CA GLU A 175 -38.82 6.24 -15.98
C GLU A 175 -37.85 7.07 -16.83
N TRP A 176 -36.74 7.52 -16.25
CA TRP A 176 -35.64 8.13 -17.00
C TRP A 176 -35.09 7.15 -18.05
N TYR A 177 -34.78 5.92 -17.66
CA TYR A 177 -34.27 4.90 -18.59
C TYR A 177 -35.28 4.50 -19.67
N ARG A 178 -36.58 4.47 -19.34
CA ARG A 178 -37.65 4.20 -20.33
C ARG A 178 -37.77 5.33 -21.34
N THR A 179 -37.79 6.57 -20.87
CA THR A 179 -37.78 7.77 -21.72
C THR A 179 -36.55 7.76 -22.62
N TYR A 180 -35.41 7.42 -22.06
CA TYR A 180 -34.14 7.34 -22.77
C TYR A 180 -34.15 6.31 -23.89
N VAL A 181 -34.57 5.07 -23.59
CA VAL A 181 -34.66 4.00 -24.59
C VAL A 181 -35.71 4.30 -25.65
N ALA A 182 -36.86 4.86 -25.28
CA ALA A 182 -37.88 5.28 -26.24
C ALA A 182 -37.33 6.32 -27.24
N ALA A 183 -36.62 7.34 -26.74
CA ALA A 183 -35.99 8.35 -27.58
C ALA A 183 -34.90 7.77 -28.51
N LEU A 184 -34.13 6.79 -28.03
CA LEU A 184 -33.15 6.07 -28.85
C LEU A 184 -33.83 5.24 -29.96
N SER A 185 -34.89 4.50 -29.62
CA SER A 185 -35.68 3.71 -30.57
C SER A 185 -36.40 4.58 -31.60
N ASP A 186 -36.95 5.72 -31.20
CA ASP A 186 -37.60 6.66 -32.12
C ASP A 186 -36.58 7.26 -33.10
N ALA A 187 -35.37 7.57 -32.63
CA ALA A 187 -34.29 8.07 -33.46
C ALA A 187 -33.71 7.01 -34.39
N ARG A 188 -33.72 5.73 -33.99
CA ARG A 188 -33.18 4.58 -34.76
C ARG A 188 -34.17 3.41 -34.79
N PRO A 189 -35.27 3.53 -35.55
CA PRO A 189 -36.34 2.54 -35.57
C PRO A 189 -35.92 1.17 -36.15
N ASP A 190 -34.81 1.14 -36.89
CA ASP A 190 -34.27 -0.07 -37.50
C ASP A 190 -33.27 -0.82 -36.57
N ALA A 191 -32.86 -0.22 -35.44
CA ALA A 191 -31.96 -0.84 -34.47
C ALA A 191 -32.74 -1.57 -33.36
N ASP A 192 -32.31 -2.77 -32.97
CA ASP A 192 -32.91 -3.52 -31.86
C ASP A 192 -32.39 -3.02 -30.51
N ILE A 193 -33.03 -1.98 -29.97
CA ILE A 193 -32.63 -1.31 -28.72
C ILE A 193 -33.58 -1.72 -27.59
N ARG A 194 -33.03 -2.22 -26.47
CA ARG A 194 -33.80 -2.77 -25.34
C ARG A 194 -33.25 -2.29 -24.00
N LEU A 195 -34.09 -2.18 -22.99
CA LEU A 195 -33.69 -1.88 -21.61
C LEU A 195 -33.44 -3.17 -20.80
N ILE A 196 -32.33 -3.23 -20.07
CA ILE A 196 -32.12 -4.19 -18.97
C ILE A 196 -32.30 -3.42 -17.65
N PRO A 197 -33.43 -3.54 -16.95
CA PRO A 197 -33.75 -2.72 -15.77
C PRO A 197 -33.10 -3.27 -14.49
N VAL A 198 -31.77 -3.31 -14.44
CA VAL A 198 -31.01 -3.93 -13.34
C VAL A 198 -31.31 -3.28 -11.99
N GLY A 199 -31.14 -1.96 -11.86
CA GLY A 199 -31.35 -1.25 -10.59
C GLY A 199 -32.76 -1.41 -10.03
N GLN A 200 -33.76 -1.42 -10.91
CA GLN A 200 -35.15 -1.68 -10.56
C GLN A 200 -35.34 -3.09 -9.99
N ARG A 201 -34.79 -4.11 -10.67
CA ARG A 201 -34.95 -5.52 -10.29
C ARG A 201 -34.26 -5.81 -8.99
N LEU A 202 -33.04 -5.28 -8.81
CA LEU A 202 -32.32 -5.34 -7.55
C LEU A 202 -33.16 -4.73 -6.43
N SER A 203 -33.58 -3.48 -6.57
CA SER A 203 -34.31 -2.77 -5.52
C SER A 203 -35.66 -3.40 -5.19
N ARG A 204 -36.39 -3.91 -6.19
CA ARG A 204 -37.64 -4.64 -5.96
C ARG A 204 -37.41 -5.93 -5.18
N THR A 205 -36.38 -6.69 -5.55
CA THR A 205 -36.02 -7.95 -4.87
C THR A 205 -35.60 -7.66 -3.44
N LEU A 206 -34.71 -6.70 -3.24
CA LEU A 206 -34.21 -6.23 -1.94
C LEU A 206 -35.27 -5.52 -1.08
N SER A 207 -36.46 -5.25 -1.63
CA SER A 207 -37.62 -4.76 -0.86
C SER A 207 -38.62 -5.87 -0.51
N THR A 208 -38.27 -7.15 -0.76
CA THR A 208 -39.18 -8.30 -0.59
C THR A 208 -38.55 -9.35 0.33
N PRO A 209 -39.27 -9.86 1.34
CA PRO A 209 -38.79 -10.97 2.17
C PRO A 209 -38.47 -12.24 1.38
N PRO A 210 -37.38 -12.97 1.73
CA PRO A 210 -36.44 -12.69 2.82
C PRO A 210 -35.31 -11.73 2.45
N PHE A 211 -35.23 -11.23 1.21
CA PHE A 211 -34.09 -10.45 0.72
C PHE A 211 -33.99 -9.04 1.30
N ASP A 212 -35.09 -8.49 1.81
CA ASP A 212 -35.13 -7.23 2.58
C ASP A 212 -34.39 -7.33 3.94
N SER A 213 -34.05 -8.53 4.37
CA SER A 213 -33.21 -8.76 5.55
C SER A 213 -31.70 -8.69 5.26
N ILE A 214 -31.28 -8.60 3.99
CA ILE A 214 -29.86 -8.48 3.64
C ILE A 214 -29.37 -7.08 4.02
N PRO A 215 -28.35 -6.95 4.91
CA PRO A 215 -27.84 -5.65 5.31
C PRO A 215 -27.27 -4.85 4.13
N ALA A 216 -27.39 -3.52 4.17
CA ALA A 216 -26.84 -2.65 3.12
C ALA A 216 -25.35 -2.89 2.87
N LEU A 217 -24.55 -3.09 3.92
CA LEU A 217 -23.10 -3.40 3.82
C LEU A 217 -22.80 -4.75 3.17
N SER A 218 -23.77 -5.66 3.13
CA SER A 218 -23.64 -6.94 2.41
C SER A 218 -23.94 -6.78 0.92
N LEU A 219 -24.35 -5.60 0.47
CA LEU A 219 -24.77 -5.32 -0.92
C LEU A 219 -23.94 -4.19 -1.52
N TYR A 220 -23.70 -3.14 -0.76
CA TYR A 220 -23.01 -1.91 -1.16
C TYR A 220 -21.72 -1.76 -0.37
N GLU A 221 -20.69 -1.20 -0.99
CA GLU A 221 -19.39 -0.94 -0.35
C GLU A 221 -19.25 0.53 0.07
N ASP A 222 -19.98 1.42 -0.59
CA ASP A 222 -20.08 2.84 -0.28
C ASP A 222 -21.46 3.40 -0.69
N ASN A 223 -21.67 4.70 -0.49
CA ASN A 223 -22.84 5.41 -1.01
C ASN A 223 -22.67 5.87 -2.48
N ALA A 224 -21.65 5.36 -3.17
CA ALA A 224 -21.44 5.58 -4.59
C ALA A 224 -21.97 4.34 -5.36
N PRO A 225 -21.43 3.93 -6.53
CA PRO A 225 -21.98 2.78 -7.27
C PRO A 225 -21.47 1.42 -6.79
N HIS A 226 -20.56 1.34 -5.81
CA HIS A 226 -19.78 0.12 -5.55
C HIS A 226 -20.56 -0.91 -4.74
N GLY A 227 -20.47 -2.16 -5.17
CA GLY A 227 -21.23 -3.28 -4.63
C GLY A 227 -20.35 -4.44 -4.20
N THR A 228 -20.86 -5.27 -3.30
CA THR A 228 -20.19 -6.51 -2.91
C THR A 228 -20.39 -7.59 -4.00
N PRO A 229 -19.67 -8.73 -3.93
CA PRO A 229 -19.96 -9.90 -4.77
C PRO A 229 -21.43 -10.30 -4.83
N THR A 230 -22.19 -10.11 -3.74
CA THR A 230 -23.63 -10.41 -3.70
C THR A 230 -24.42 -9.52 -4.65
N LEU A 231 -24.17 -8.21 -4.67
CA LEU A 231 -24.90 -7.28 -5.54
C LEU A 231 -24.56 -7.52 -7.01
N TYR A 232 -23.29 -7.76 -7.33
CA TYR A 232 -22.86 -8.09 -8.70
C TYR A 232 -23.41 -9.44 -9.17
N ALA A 233 -23.53 -10.44 -8.29
CA ALA A 233 -24.19 -11.70 -8.61
C ALA A 233 -25.68 -11.49 -8.95
N MET A 234 -26.40 -10.69 -8.17
CA MET A 234 -27.81 -10.35 -8.46
C MET A 234 -27.94 -9.56 -9.78
N ALA A 235 -27.05 -8.60 -10.03
CA ALA A 235 -27.03 -7.83 -11.28
C ALA A 235 -26.75 -8.73 -12.50
N ALA A 236 -25.91 -9.75 -12.32
CA ALA A 236 -25.62 -10.74 -13.34
C ALA A 236 -26.80 -11.67 -13.62
N ILE A 237 -27.60 -12.06 -12.62
CA ILE A 237 -28.84 -12.84 -12.84
C ILE A 237 -29.80 -12.08 -13.78
N VAL A 238 -30.02 -10.78 -13.52
CA VAL A 238 -30.90 -9.95 -14.36
C VAL A 238 -30.35 -9.86 -15.79
N THR A 239 -29.05 -9.60 -15.91
CA THR A 239 -28.37 -9.42 -17.20
C THR A 239 -28.32 -10.73 -18.00
N TYR A 240 -28.07 -11.86 -17.33
CA TYR A 240 -28.14 -13.20 -17.91
C TYR A 240 -29.50 -13.45 -18.55
N GLY A 241 -30.58 -13.19 -17.80
CA GLY A 241 -31.95 -13.35 -18.28
C GLY A 241 -32.23 -12.58 -19.57
N ALA A 242 -31.73 -11.34 -19.68
CA ALA A 242 -31.87 -10.52 -20.87
C ALA A 242 -31.05 -11.03 -22.07
N LEU A 243 -29.79 -11.42 -21.84
CA LEU A 243 -28.90 -11.86 -22.92
C LEU A 243 -29.32 -13.22 -23.51
N TYR A 244 -29.68 -14.16 -22.64
CA TYR A 244 -30.03 -15.53 -22.99
C TYR A 244 -31.51 -15.74 -23.29
N GLY A 245 -32.40 -14.82 -22.90
CA GLY A 245 -33.84 -14.97 -23.07
C GLY A 245 -34.49 -16.01 -22.15
N SER A 246 -33.77 -16.46 -21.11
CA SER A 246 -34.21 -17.43 -20.11
C SER A 246 -33.48 -17.19 -18.78
N PRO A 247 -34.08 -17.52 -17.62
CA PRO A 247 -33.39 -17.42 -16.34
C PRO A 247 -32.15 -18.33 -16.27
N PRO A 248 -31.16 -18.01 -15.43
CA PRO A 248 -30.05 -18.92 -15.12
C PRO A 248 -30.52 -20.14 -14.30
N PRO A 249 -29.69 -21.19 -14.18
CA PRO A 249 -30.01 -22.39 -13.41
C PRO A 249 -30.16 -22.09 -11.93
N ALA A 250 -31.23 -22.60 -11.31
CA ALA A 250 -31.54 -22.37 -9.90
C ALA A 250 -30.65 -23.17 -8.93
N ASP A 251 -30.06 -24.27 -9.41
CA ASP A 251 -29.16 -25.16 -8.68
C ASP A 251 -27.68 -24.76 -8.80
N PHE A 252 -27.40 -23.53 -9.25
CA PHE A 252 -26.04 -23.00 -9.26
C PHE A 252 -25.42 -23.02 -7.86
N ALA A 253 -24.24 -23.61 -7.74
CA ALA A 253 -23.50 -23.70 -6.48
C ALA A 253 -22.84 -22.35 -6.15
N TRP A 254 -23.61 -21.47 -5.50
CA TRP A 254 -23.13 -20.14 -5.11
C TRP A 254 -21.96 -20.22 -4.11
N PRO A 255 -20.85 -19.49 -4.34
CA PRO A 255 -19.70 -19.48 -3.44
C PRO A 255 -20.02 -18.75 -2.13
N ALA A 256 -19.19 -18.96 -1.11
CA ALA A 256 -19.38 -18.37 0.23
C ALA A 256 -19.35 -16.83 0.26
N SER A 257 -18.77 -16.20 -0.77
CA SER A 257 -18.75 -14.74 -0.96
C SER A 257 -20.13 -14.15 -1.28
N VAL A 258 -21.11 -14.98 -1.68
CA VAL A 258 -22.49 -14.56 -1.88
C VAL A 258 -23.28 -14.72 -0.58
N HIS A 259 -24.02 -13.68 -0.20
CA HIS A 259 -24.75 -13.63 1.07
C HIS A 259 -25.69 -14.84 1.26
N PRO A 260 -25.72 -15.48 2.44
CA PRO A 260 -26.51 -16.70 2.68
C PRO A 260 -27.98 -16.58 2.31
N VAL A 261 -28.62 -15.44 2.59
CA VAL A 261 -30.03 -15.21 2.23
C VAL A 261 -30.26 -15.34 0.71
N LEU A 262 -29.32 -14.90 -0.12
CA LEU A 262 -29.41 -15.10 -1.57
C LEU A 262 -29.17 -16.57 -1.95
N ARG A 263 -28.18 -17.22 -1.33
CA ARG A 263 -27.82 -18.63 -1.61
C ARG A 263 -28.94 -19.60 -1.23
N ASP A 264 -29.50 -19.44 -0.04
CA ASP A 264 -30.51 -20.31 0.53
C ASP A 264 -31.89 -20.13 -0.14
N ASN A 265 -32.09 -19.00 -0.82
CA ASN A 265 -33.33 -18.65 -1.52
C ASN A 265 -33.10 -18.40 -3.02
N ALA A 266 -32.09 -19.04 -3.62
CA ALA A 266 -31.63 -18.77 -4.99
C ALA A 266 -32.75 -18.92 -6.04
N GLU A 267 -33.58 -19.95 -5.94
CA GLU A 267 -34.72 -20.16 -6.85
C GLU A 267 -35.70 -18.97 -6.81
N GLN A 268 -36.05 -18.51 -5.60
CA GLN A 268 -36.94 -17.36 -5.41
C GLN A 268 -36.28 -16.06 -5.89
N ALA A 269 -34.99 -15.87 -5.63
CA ALA A 269 -34.25 -14.69 -6.08
C ALA A 269 -34.18 -14.62 -7.61
N ILE A 270 -33.84 -15.75 -8.25
CA ILE A 270 -33.79 -15.85 -9.71
C ILE A 270 -35.16 -15.58 -10.30
N ALA A 271 -36.22 -16.14 -9.72
CA ALA A 271 -37.58 -15.81 -10.13
C ALA A 271 -37.80 -14.30 -10.08
N LEU A 272 -37.65 -13.63 -8.93
CA LEU A 272 -37.90 -12.19 -8.78
C LEU A 272 -37.03 -11.30 -9.71
N LEU A 273 -35.75 -11.64 -9.84
CA LEU A 273 -34.79 -10.89 -10.66
C LEU A 273 -35.05 -11.08 -12.17
N THR A 274 -35.68 -12.18 -12.57
CA THR A 274 -35.97 -12.49 -13.99
C THR A 274 -37.46 -12.47 -14.37
N ASP A 275 -38.38 -12.23 -13.41
CA ASP A 275 -39.85 -12.38 -13.54
C ASP A 275 -40.56 -11.40 -14.49
N ALA A 276 -39.84 -10.75 -15.41
CA ALA A 276 -40.48 -10.08 -16.54
C ALA A 276 -39.62 -10.07 -17.79
N THR A 277 -39.28 -11.24 -18.30
CA THR A 277 -38.88 -11.43 -19.71
C THR A 277 -39.92 -10.92 -20.74
N LYS A 278 -40.96 -10.17 -20.32
CA LYS A 278 -41.92 -9.42 -21.13
C LYS A 278 -41.63 -7.92 -21.29
N ASP A 279 -40.76 -7.32 -20.47
CA ASP A 279 -40.53 -5.86 -20.47
C ASP A 279 -39.39 -5.40 -21.41
N ALA A 280 -38.62 -6.34 -21.99
CA ALA A 280 -37.56 -6.04 -22.98
C ALA A 280 -38.11 -5.85 -24.41
N ARG A 281 -39.39 -5.53 -24.58
CA ARG A 281 -40.02 -5.26 -25.88
C ARG A 281 -39.96 -3.78 -26.24
N PRO A 282 -39.97 -3.41 -27.53
CA PRO A 282 -40.02 -2.02 -27.97
C PRO A 282 -41.21 -1.30 -27.33
N LEU A 283 -40.96 -0.18 -26.66
CA LEU A 283 -42.00 0.65 -26.07
C LEU A 283 -42.76 1.41 -27.19
N PRO A 284 -44.10 1.46 -27.16
CA PRO A 284 -44.87 2.34 -28.04
C PRO A 284 -44.73 3.83 -27.60
N PRO A 285 -44.87 4.80 -28.52
CA PRO A 285 -44.58 6.21 -28.24
C PRO A 285 -45.53 6.80 -27.19
N ALA A 286 -44.95 7.53 -26.22
CA ALA A 286 -45.61 8.05 -25.03
C ALA A 286 -46.38 9.35 -25.28
N ALA A 287 -47.56 9.46 -24.67
CA ALA A 287 -48.36 10.68 -24.57
C ALA A 287 -48.02 11.47 -23.29
N SER A 288 -48.19 12.79 -23.38
CA SER A 288 -47.66 13.86 -22.54
C SER A 288 -48.03 13.82 -21.03
N ALA A 289 -47.09 14.34 -20.23
CA ALA A 289 -47.08 14.42 -18.77
C ALA A 289 -47.91 15.57 -18.15
N GLU A 290 -48.31 15.40 -16.88
CA GLU A 290 -48.73 16.49 -15.96
C GLU A 290 -48.17 16.28 -14.52
N THR A 291 -47.35 17.26 -14.11
CA THR A 291 -47.07 17.92 -12.80
C THR A 291 -47.39 17.32 -11.41
N ALA A 292 -46.33 17.21 -10.56
CA ALA A 292 -46.07 17.63 -9.13
C ALA A 292 -47.15 17.48 -7.99
N PRO A 293 -46.88 17.65 -6.65
CA PRO A 293 -45.66 17.94 -5.84
C PRO A 293 -45.52 17.13 -4.48
N ALA A 294 -44.49 17.45 -3.66
CA ALA A 294 -44.07 16.90 -2.33
C ALA A 294 -45.02 17.18 -1.13
N PRO A 295 -44.89 16.54 0.09
CA PRO A 295 -44.10 17.14 1.22
C PRO A 295 -43.66 16.24 2.47
N THR A 296 -42.70 16.79 3.27
CA THR A 296 -42.47 16.87 4.76
C THR A 296 -42.52 15.73 5.83
N SER A 297 -41.40 15.60 6.57
CA SER A 297 -41.07 15.52 8.04
C SER A 297 -41.91 14.77 9.11
N ALA A 298 -41.24 14.01 10.02
CA ALA A 298 -41.26 14.14 11.51
C ALA A 298 -40.47 13.04 12.28
N ARG A 299 -39.81 13.40 13.40
CA ARG A 299 -39.17 12.53 14.46
C ARG A 299 -40.18 12.16 15.57
N PRO A 300 -39.94 11.11 16.42
CA PRO A 300 -39.57 11.35 17.84
C PRO A 300 -38.79 10.23 18.65
N THR A 301 -37.87 10.69 19.52
CA THR A 301 -37.48 10.35 20.94
C THR A 301 -37.56 8.95 21.63
N ASP A 302 -36.39 8.50 22.14
CA ASP A 302 -35.91 8.30 23.55
C ASP A 302 -36.53 7.24 24.53
N THR A 303 -35.67 6.40 25.19
CA THR A 303 -35.72 5.96 26.63
C THR A 303 -34.65 4.90 27.02
N ALA A 304 -34.35 4.81 28.34
CA ALA A 304 -33.06 4.43 28.94
C ALA A 304 -32.98 3.17 29.86
N ALA A 305 -31.76 2.57 29.92
CA ALA A 305 -30.92 2.12 31.07
C ALA A 305 -31.14 0.86 31.99
N SER A 306 -30.00 0.18 32.26
CA SER A 306 -29.49 -0.52 33.50
C SER A 306 -29.46 -2.09 33.55
N PRO A 307 -28.64 -2.74 34.43
CA PRO A 307 -27.17 -2.70 34.62
C PRO A 307 -26.47 -4.12 34.78
N ALA A 308 -25.14 -4.14 34.97
CA ALA A 308 -24.18 -5.28 34.87
C ALA A 308 -23.85 -6.09 36.18
N PRO A 309 -22.97 -7.14 36.09
CA PRO A 309 -22.06 -7.51 37.18
C PRO A 309 -20.58 -7.83 36.79
N GLU A 310 -19.68 -7.80 37.79
CA GLU A 310 -18.19 -7.84 37.80
C GLU A 310 -17.50 -9.24 37.96
N PRO A 311 -16.15 -9.35 37.84
CA PRO A 311 -15.38 -10.52 37.35
C PRO A 311 -14.49 -11.27 38.37
N THR A 312 -13.75 -12.31 37.94
CA THR A 312 -12.67 -12.96 38.74
C THR A 312 -11.41 -13.41 37.95
N ASN A 313 -10.26 -12.88 38.39
CA ASN A 313 -8.83 -13.30 38.47
C ASN A 313 -8.13 -14.33 37.55
N LEU A 314 -6.91 -13.96 37.10
CA LEU A 314 -5.79 -14.79 36.59
C LEU A 314 -4.52 -14.68 37.51
N PRO A 315 -3.56 -15.64 37.46
CA PRO A 315 -2.42 -15.74 38.38
C PRO A 315 -1.10 -15.08 37.89
N ALA A 316 -0.17 -14.90 38.83
CA ALA A 316 1.00 -14.01 38.83
C ALA A 316 2.25 -14.39 37.99
N ILE A 317 2.97 -13.34 37.53
CA ILE A 317 4.24 -13.36 36.78
C ILE A 317 5.45 -13.07 37.71
N ARG A 318 6.62 -13.63 37.39
CA ARG A 318 7.93 -13.36 38.05
C ARG A 318 8.70 -12.25 37.32
N PRO A 319 9.44 -11.36 38.00
CA PRO A 319 10.27 -10.34 37.35
C PRO A 319 11.62 -10.90 36.84
N ALA A 320 12.10 -10.35 35.72
CA ALA A 320 13.44 -10.56 35.16
C ALA A 320 14.40 -9.42 35.59
N PRO A 321 15.73 -9.66 35.65
CA PRO A 321 16.69 -8.74 36.26
C PRO A 321 17.09 -7.57 35.35
N ASP A 322 17.23 -6.43 36.01
CA ASP A 322 17.60 -5.11 35.50
C ASP A 322 19.07 -5.07 35.03
N LYS A 323 19.32 -4.96 33.72
CA LYS A 323 20.66 -4.68 33.19
C LYS A 323 20.90 -3.17 33.30
N ALA A 324 21.48 -2.78 34.42
CA ALA A 324 21.95 -1.42 34.66
C ALA A 324 22.80 -0.90 33.48
N ARG A 325 22.54 0.35 33.13
CA ARG A 325 23.25 1.21 32.18
C ARG A 325 24.76 1.17 32.46
N LEU A 326 25.49 0.28 31.80
CA LEU A 326 26.95 0.19 31.90
C LEU A 326 27.57 1.26 30.99
N ASP A 327 28.28 2.21 31.61
CA ASP A 327 29.12 3.19 30.94
C ASP A 327 30.23 2.44 30.18
N LEU A 328 30.24 2.55 28.85
CA LEU A 328 31.30 2.01 28.00
C LEU A 328 32.44 3.01 27.93
N ASP A 329 33.68 2.53 28.12
CA ASP A 329 34.89 3.32 27.92
C ASP A 329 35.28 3.25 26.43
N GLY A 330 35.49 4.40 25.77
CA GLY A 330 35.88 4.45 24.35
C GLY A 330 35.54 5.80 23.71
N PRO A 331 35.96 6.04 22.44
CA PRO A 331 35.54 7.22 21.69
C PRO A 331 34.00 7.29 21.57
N PRO A 332 33.38 8.47 21.71
CA PRO A 332 31.94 8.60 21.49
C PRO A 332 31.60 8.32 20.01
N GLY A 333 30.34 7.95 19.76
CA GLY A 333 29.81 7.85 18.40
C GLY A 333 29.85 9.18 17.62
N VAL A 334 29.42 9.15 16.37
CA VAL A 334 29.44 10.29 15.44
C VAL A 334 28.04 10.75 15.06
N GLY A 335 27.91 11.93 14.44
CA GLY A 335 26.62 12.44 13.94
C GLY A 335 26.00 13.53 14.83
N LEU A 336 24.70 13.75 14.67
CA LEU A 336 23.96 14.76 15.42
C LEU A 336 23.66 14.29 16.85
N ALA A 337 24.06 15.09 17.84
CA ALA A 337 23.80 14.75 19.25
C ALA A 337 22.32 14.89 19.67
N ASP A 338 21.54 15.70 18.95
CA ASP A 338 20.12 15.97 19.23
C ASP A 338 19.36 16.25 17.91
N PRO A 339 19.11 15.21 17.10
CA PRO A 339 18.32 15.32 15.88
C PRO A 339 16.84 15.56 16.18
N ALA A 340 16.13 16.19 15.24
CA ALA A 340 14.71 16.53 15.38
C ALA A 340 13.78 15.72 14.45
N LEU A 341 14.32 15.12 13.39
CA LEU A 341 13.55 14.53 12.31
C LEU A 341 13.32 13.03 12.53
N ALA A 342 12.11 12.58 12.21
CA ALA A 342 11.82 11.17 11.98
C ALA A 342 11.53 10.92 10.50
N MET A 343 11.71 9.68 10.05
CA MET A 343 11.28 9.25 8.72
C MET A 343 10.66 7.87 8.74
N GLY A 344 9.64 7.66 7.90
CA GLY A 344 9.28 6.32 7.46
C GLY A 344 10.37 5.77 6.53
N LEU A 345 10.60 4.47 6.57
CA LEU A 345 11.43 3.81 5.55
C LEU A 345 10.54 3.24 4.47
N ASN A 346 10.89 3.49 3.21
CA ASN A 346 10.11 3.00 2.07
C ASN A 346 10.04 1.46 2.03
N GLY A 347 9.01 0.92 1.39
CA GLY A 347 8.83 -0.52 1.21
C GLY A 347 9.99 -1.20 0.48
N VAL A 348 10.22 -2.47 0.80
CA VAL A 348 11.29 -3.29 0.20
C VAL A 348 10.72 -4.15 -0.93
N GLU A 349 11.06 -3.78 -2.16
CA GLU A 349 10.64 -4.45 -3.41
C GLU A 349 11.79 -4.40 -4.43
N ASP A 350 11.66 -5.14 -5.55
CA ASP A 350 12.73 -5.24 -6.56
C ASP A 350 12.99 -3.93 -7.32
N TRP A 351 12.03 -3.01 -7.30
CA TRP A 351 12.10 -1.66 -7.85
C TRP A 351 12.35 -0.56 -6.81
N THR A 352 12.64 -0.92 -5.55
CA THR A 352 12.84 0.08 -4.50
C THR A 352 14.13 0.88 -4.70
N ALA A 353 14.03 2.22 -4.76
CA ALA A 353 15.18 3.10 -4.95
C ALA A 353 16.11 3.24 -3.72
N GLN A 354 15.61 2.93 -2.51
CA GLN A 354 16.38 3.09 -1.27
C GLN A 354 17.54 2.10 -1.14
N GLN A 355 17.43 0.90 -1.74
CA GLN A 355 18.46 -0.17 -1.73
C GLN A 355 19.20 -0.28 -0.38
N PRO A 356 18.50 -0.65 0.72
CA PRO A 356 19.02 -0.46 2.07
C PRO A 356 20.01 -1.55 2.48
N PHE A 357 20.05 -2.68 1.77
CA PHE A 357 20.85 -3.86 2.10
C PHE A 357 22.07 -3.98 1.19
N LEU A 358 23.17 -4.53 1.72
CA LEU A 358 24.34 -4.95 0.94
C LEU A 358 24.01 -6.12 0.01
N ASP A 359 23.21 -7.07 0.52
CA ASP A 359 22.70 -8.19 -0.25
C ASP A 359 21.38 -7.82 -0.93
N LEU A 360 21.44 -7.64 -2.24
CA LEU A 360 20.29 -7.28 -3.06
C LEU A 360 19.28 -8.41 -3.23
N MET A 361 19.62 -9.65 -2.83
CA MET A 361 18.61 -10.71 -2.75
C MET A 361 17.52 -10.37 -1.72
N LYS A 362 17.82 -9.54 -0.72
CA LYS A 362 16.84 -9.10 0.29
C LYS A 362 15.78 -8.16 -0.26
N THR A 363 15.99 -7.57 -1.44
CA THR A 363 14.99 -6.77 -2.17
C THR A 363 14.38 -7.54 -3.34
N ALA A 364 14.78 -8.79 -3.58
CA ALA A 364 14.37 -9.54 -4.77
C ALA A 364 12.88 -9.90 -4.76
N ARG A 365 12.24 -9.88 -5.92
CA ARG A 365 10.85 -10.33 -6.06
C ARG A 365 10.71 -11.80 -5.62
N PRO A 366 9.63 -12.21 -4.96
CA PRO A 366 9.35 -13.64 -4.75
C PRO A 366 9.44 -14.42 -6.07
N TRP A 367 9.96 -15.66 -6.00
CA TRP A 367 10.24 -16.48 -7.17
C TRP A 367 8.99 -16.78 -8.01
N ILE A 368 9.14 -16.75 -9.33
CA ILE A 368 8.08 -17.03 -10.30
C ILE A 368 8.51 -18.18 -11.21
N GLY A 369 7.69 -19.21 -11.32
CA GLY A 369 7.92 -20.32 -12.26
C GLY A 369 7.28 -20.04 -13.61
N HIS A 370 7.98 -20.43 -14.67
CA HIS A 370 7.54 -20.28 -16.05
C HIS A 370 7.43 -21.65 -16.72
N SER A 371 6.48 -21.79 -17.64
CA SER A 371 6.42 -22.93 -18.56
C SER A 371 7.00 -22.54 -19.92
N ALA A 372 7.02 -23.48 -20.86
CA ALA A 372 7.41 -23.19 -22.25
C ALA A 372 6.44 -22.21 -22.93
N GLU A 373 5.16 -22.21 -22.54
CA GLU A 373 4.09 -21.47 -23.21
C GLU A 373 3.61 -20.24 -22.43
N THR A 374 3.88 -20.18 -21.13
CA THR A 374 3.27 -19.18 -20.25
C THR A 374 4.30 -18.61 -19.28
N TRP A 375 4.47 -17.29 -19.34
CA TRP A 375 5.22 -16.55 -18.34
C TRP A 375 4.37 -16.42 -17.06
N GLY A 376 4.94 -16.69 -15.88
CA GLY A 376 4.19 -16.65 -14.63
C GLY A 376 3.22 -17.82 -14.46
N ALA A 377 3.46 -18.96 -15.13
CA ALA A 377 2.62 -20.16 -15.03
C ALA A 377 2.50 -20.70 -13.60
N PHE A 378 3.51 -20.46 -12.76
CA PHE A 378 3.54 -20.85 -11.36
C PHE A 378 3.87 -19.62 -10.51
N PRO A 379 2.87 -18.86 -10.03
CA PRO A 379 3.12 -17.78 -9.06
C PRO A 379 3.71 -18.34 -7.76
N PHE A 380 4.29 -17.49 -6.92
CA PHE A 380 5.03 -17.88 -5.74
C PHE A 380 4.21 -18.78 -4.79
N GLU A 381 2.95 -18.42 -4.54
CA GLU A 381 2.02 -19.18 -3.70
C GLU A 381 1.81 -20.59 -4.25
N ARG A 382 1.72 -20.72 -5.58
CA ARG A 382 1.59 -22.03 -6.25
C ARG A 382 2.86 -22.85 -6.11
N LEU A 383 4.04 -22.22 -6.17
CA LEU A 383 5.30 -22.91 -5.92
C LEU A 383 5.39 -23.42 -4.46
N GLN A 384 4.88 -22.65 -3.50
CA GLN A 384 4.76 -23.06 -2.10
C GLN A 384 3.81 -24.24 -1.91
N GLU A 385 2.60 -24.19 -2.50
CA GLU A 385 1.62 -25.29 -2.47
C GLU A 385 2.18 -26.60 -3.03
N LEU A 386 3.00 -26.50 -4.08
CA LEU A 386 3.68 -27.65 -4.67
C LEU A 386 4.87 -28.13 -3.82
N GLY A 387 5.23 -27.43 -2.75
CA GLY A 387 6.43 -27.72 -1.94
C GLY A 387 7.73 -27.51 -2.72
N ALA A 388 7.71 -26.69 -3.77
CA ALA A 388 8.87 -26.33 -4.58
C ALA A 388 9.65 -25.14 -3.99
N ILE A 389 9.20 -24.60 -2.86
CA ILE A 389 9.81 -23.52 -2.10
C ILE A 389 10.02 -24.01 -0.66
N SER A 390 11.18 -23.72 -0.07
CA SER A 390 11.51 -23.99 1.33
C SER A 390 10.79 -23.03 2.29
N ALA A 391 10.89 -23.26 3.60
CA ALA A 391 10.31 -22.36 4.60
C ALA A 391 10.93 -20.95 4.54
N GLU A 392 12.19 -20.87 4.11
CA GLU A 392 12.94 -19.64 3.91
C GLU A 392 12.64 -18.97 2.56
N GLY A 393 11.87 -19.58 1.65
CA GLY A 393 11.57 -18.99 0.35
C GLY A 393 12.52 -19.37 -0.80
N TRP A 394 13.47 -20.29 -0.58
CA TRP A 394 14.38 -20.79 -1.63
C TRP A 394 13.75 -21.90 -2.49
N PRO A 395 13.95 -21.90 -3.83
CA PRO A 395 13.52 -22.98 -4.70
C PRO A 395 14.21 -24.31 -4.40
N THR A 396 13.41 -25.36 -4.16
CA THR A 396 13.92 -26.69 -3.80
C THR A 396 13.95 -27.66 -5.00
N ARG A 397 13.14 -27.40 -6.03
CA ARG A 397 13.12 -28.13 -7.30
C ARG A 397 12.36 -27.34 -8.36
N LEU A 398 12.48 -27.76 -9.62
CA LEU A 398 11.55 -27.33 -10.67
C LEU A 398 10.24 -28.13 -10.59
N PRO A 399 9.07 -27.48 -10.51
CA PRO A 399 7.78 -28.17 -10.65
C PRO A 399 7.61 -28.84 -12.01
N ASP A 400 6.80 -29.89 -12.06
CA ASP A 400 6.40 -30.50 -13.33
C ASP A 400 5.73 -29.48 -14.25
N GLY A 401 6.21 -29.39 -15.49
CA GLY A 401 5.73 -28.41 -16.49
C GLY A 401 6.42 -27.03 -16.42
N ALA A 402 7.21 -26.76 -15.37
CA ALA A 402 8.07 -25.59 -15.33
C ALA A 402 9.36 -25.84 -16.14
N ASN A 403 9.79 -24.87 -16.94
CA ASN A 403 11.09 -24.92 -17.62
C ASN A 403 12.17 -24.10 -16.92
N ARG A 404 11.77 -23.14 -16.07
CA ARG A 404 12.65 -22.34 -15.22
C ARG A 404 11.86 -21.69 -14.08
N ILE A 405 12.58 -21.27 -13.05
CA ILE A 405 12.11 -20.36 -12.00
C ILE A 405 12.99 -19.11 -12.03
N GLU A 406 12.41 -17.93 -11.87
CA GLU A 406 13.08 -16.64 -12.04
C GLU A 406 12.69 -15.67 -10.92
N THR A 407 13.64 -14.84 -10.49
CA THR A 407 13.44 -13.70 -9.58
C THR A 407 14.11 -12.46 -10.17
N PHE A 408 13.70 -11.28 -9.70
CA PHE A 408 14.13 -9.99 -10.23
C PHE A 408 14.66 -9.08 -9.13
N VAL A 409 15.65 -8.28 -9.48
CA VAL A 409 16.25 -7.22 -8.66
C VAL A 409 16.57 -6.02 -9.57
N LEU A 410 16.75 -4.84 -8.96
CA LEU A 410 17.20 -3.62 -9.65
C LEU A 410 16.30 -3.26 -10.84
N THR A 411 14.98 -3.31 -10.64
CA THR A 411 13.98 -3.02 -11.68
C THR A 411 13.76 -1.52 -11.82
N ASP A 412 13.94 -1.00 -13.04
CA ASP A 412 13.67 0.37 -13.46
C ASP A 412 14.38 1.44 -12.60
N MET A 413 15.63 1.15 -12.22
CA MET A 413 16.46 2.08 -11.45
C MET A 413 16.77 3.34 -12.27
N SER A 414 16.61 4.52 -11.66
CA SER A 414 16.95 5.81 -12.27
C SER A 414 18.37 5.80 -12.85
N PRO A 415 18.59 6.25 -14.10
CA PRO A 415 19.92 6.44 -14.67
C PRO A 415 20.85 7.35 -13.84
N ASP A 416 20.28 8.20 -13.00
CA ASP A 416 21.01 9.11 -12.11
C ASP A 416 21.49 8.43 -10.81
N ALA A 417 21.04 7.21 -10.52
CA ALA A 417 21.43 6.43 -9.34
C ALA A 417 22.85 5.84 -9.48
N ALA A 418 23.84 6.70 -9.73
CA ALA A 418 25.23 6.31 -10.03
C ALA A 418 25.87 5.41 -8.97
N THR A 419 25.40 5.49 -7.72
CA THR A 419 25.81 4.60 -6.62
C THR A 419 25.47 3.12 -6.88
N LEU A 420 24.53 2.80 -7.77
CA LEU A 420 24.20 1.41 -8.10
C LEU A 420 25.03 0.86 -9.27
N GLU A 421 25.77 1.69 -10.01
CA GLU A 421 26.63 1.22 -11.10
C GLU A 421 27.86 0.47 -10.56
N GLY A 422 28.20 -0.68 -11.15
CA GLY A 422 29.37 -1.44 -10.73
C GLY A 422 29.40 -2.88 -11.19
N THR A 423 30.40 -3.62 -10.69
CA THR A 423 30.47 -5.08 -10.80
C THR A 423 29.73 -5.69 -9.62
N TYR A 424 28.91 -6.71 -9.88
CA TYR A 424 28.18 -7.46 -8.88
C TYR A 424 28.63 -8.91 -8.84
N VAL A 425 28.60 -9.47 -7.65
CA VAL A 425 28.98 -10.85 -7.33
C VAL A 425 27.75 -11.57 -6.79
N LEU A 426 27.24 -12.52 -7.56
CA LEU A 426 26.20 -13.46 -7.15
C LEU A 426 26.89 -14.74 -6.64
N ARG A 427 26.58 -15.18 -5.42
CA ARG A 427 27.07 -16.45 -4.82
C ARG A 427 25.88 -17.30 -4.41
N TRP A 428 26.03 -18.62 -4.37
CA TRP A 428 25.02 -19.53 -3.85
C TRP A 428 25.63 -20.82 -3.31
N LYS A 429 24.84 -21.60 -2.57
CA LYS A 429 25.14 -22.99 -2.22
C LYS A 429 24.19 -23.95 -2.93
N GLY A 430 24.58 -25.20 -3.04
CA GLY A 430 23.81 -26.25 -3.70
C GLY A 430 24.14 -26.43 -5.17
N GLN A 431 23.52 -27.44 -5.78
CA GLN A 431 23.77 -27.88 -7.16
C GLN A 431 22.59 -27.55 -8.07
N GLY A 432 22.90 -27.03 -9.26
CA GLY A 432 21.91 -26.57 -10.20
C GLY A 432 22.50 -25.66 -11.27
N LYS A 433 21.64 -25.10 -12.12
CA LYS A 433 22.04 -24.19 -13.20
C LYS A 433 21.42 -22.82 -12.99
N VAL A 434 22.27 -21.87 -12.58
CA VAL A 434 21.94 -20.46 -12.35
C VAL A 434 22.38 -19.63 -13.56
N GLU A 435 21.52 -18.75 -14.04
CA GLU A 435 21.79 -17.79 -15.12
C GLU A 435 21.40 -16.38 -14.69
N VAL A 436 22.05 -15.36 -15.25
CA VAL A 436 21.66 -13.95 -15.09
C VAL A 436 21.28 -13.36 -16.44
N THR A 437 20.22 -12.55 -16.48
CA THR A 437 19.60 -12.05 -17.72
C THR A 437 19.43 -10.53 -17.74
N ALA A 438 18.90 -10.01 -18.86
CA ALA A 438 18.50 -8.62 -19.06
C ALA A 438 19.61 -7.58 -18.81
N ARG A 439 19.56 -6.83 -17.71
CA ARG A 439 20.53 -5.75 -17.44
C ARG A 439 21.90 -6.24 -16.96
N ALA A 440 22.04 -7.53 -16.60
CA ALA A 440 23.34 -8.12 -16.30
C ALA A 440 24.23 -8.21 -17.54
N ARG A 441 25.30 -7.40 -17.60
CA ARG A 441 26.22 -7.33 -18.74
C ARG A 441 27.49 -8.13 -18.47
N ARG A 442 27.98 -8.82 -19.50
CA ARG A 442 29.25 -9.57 -19.49
C ARG A 442 29.35 -10.55 -18.31
N PRO A 443 28.35 -11.42 -18.09
CA PRO A 443 28.40 -12.38 -17.01
C PRO A 443 29.57 -13.34 -17.20
N ARG A 444 30.32 -13.58 -16.13
CA ARG A 444 31.33 -14.62 -16.02
C ARG A 444 30.82 -15.64 -15.01
N TYR A 445 30.82 -16.90 -15.42
CA TYR A 445 30.33 -18.04 -14.64
C TYR A 445 31.53 -18.81 -14.10
N ASP A 446 31.62 -18.90 -12.78
CA ASP A 446 32.56 -19.74 -12.06
C ASP A 446 31.75 -20.71 -11.16
N ASP A 447 32.41 -21.66 -10.50
CA ASP A 447 31.70 -22.65 -9.66
C ASP A 447 31.13 -21.95 -8.41
N GLY A 448 29.80 -22.06 -8.21
CA GLY A 448 29.08 -21.41 -7.11
C GLY A 448 29.01 -19.86 -7.16
N GLN A 449 29.46 -19.24 -8.25
CA GLN A 449 29.55 -17.78 -8.36
C GLN A 449 29.33 -17.25 -9.78
N ILE A 450 28.66 -16.10 -9.91
CA ILE A 450 28.58 -15.33 -11.16
C ILE A 450 29.01 -13.89 -10.89
N THR A 451 29.85 -13.33 -11.75
CA THR A 451 30.15 -11.88 -11.73
C THR A 451 29.62 -11.19 -12.97
N PHE A 452 28.99 -10.02 -12.83
CA PHE A 452 28.48 -9.27 -13.98
C PHE A 452 28.54 -7.75 -13.74
N GLN A 453 28.52 -6.97 -14.82
CA GLN A 453 28.47 -5.52 -14.78
C GLN A 453 27.01 -5.05 -14.85
N TYR A 454 26.68 -4.03 -14.07
CA TYR A 454 25.36 -3.41 -14.06
C TYR A 454 25.49 -1.88 -14.11
N ARG A 455 24.55 -1.24 -14.81
CA ARG A 455 24.35 0.20 -14.84
C ARG A 455 22.84 0.49 -14.80
N PRO A 456 22.38 1.42 -13.95
CA PRO A 456 20.96 1.82 -13.87
C PRO A 456 20.41 2.32 -15.20
N ASP A 457 19.22 1.84 -15.54
CA ASP A 457 18.38 2.26 -16.67
C ASP A 457 17.01 1.54 -16.57
N GLU A 458 16.11 1.82 -17.52
CA GLU A 458 14.90 1.01 -17.73
C GLU A 458 15.24 -0.48 -17.94
N GLY A 459 14.46 -1.35 -17.29
CA GLY A 459 14.63 -2.80 -17.26
C GLY A 459 15.10 -3.34 -15.90
N LEU A 460 15.42 -4.62 -15.85
CA LEU A 460 15.70 -5.35 -14.61
C LEU A 460 16.90 -6.28 -14.73
N VAL A 461 17.39 -6.80 -13.61
CA VAL A 461 18.29 -7.96 -13.56
C VAL A 461 17.48 -9.20 -13.17
N GLY A 462 17.47 -10.21 -14.04
CA GLY A 462 16.84 -11.50 -13.75
C GLY A 462 17.85 -12.53 -13.27
N ILE A 463 17.50 -13.30 -12.24
CA ILE A 463 18.24 -14.47 -11.76
C ILE A 463 17.38 -15.69 -12.03
N VAL A 464 17.90 -16.61 -12.85
CA VAL A 464 17.13 -17.71 -13.43
C VAL A 464 17.71 -19.05 -13.00
N LEU A 465 16.86 -19.94 -12.50
CA LEU A 465 17.17 -21.34 -12.22
C LEU A 465 16.54 -22.22 -13.29
N THR A 466 17.38 -22.90 -14.08
CA THR A 466 16.92 -23.82 -15.15
C THR A 466 17.13 -25.30 -14.80
N GLN A 467 17.89 -25.58 -13.74
CA GLN A 467 18.06 -26.90 -13.14
C GLN A 467 18.31 -26.73 -11.64
N ILE A 468 17.72 -27.60 -10.83
CA ILE A 468 17.90 -27.64 -9.37
C ILE A 468 18.04 -29.11 -8.98
N ASP A 469 19.11 -29.47 -8.28
CA ASP A 469 19.25 -30.80 -7.68
C ASP A 469 18.37 -30.87 -6.43
N PRO A 470 17.32 -31.70 -6.37
CA PRO A 470 16.44 -31.77 -5.21
C PRO A 470 17.11 -32.37 -3.97
N THR A 471 18.28 -33.01 -4.11
CA THR A 471 19.06 -33.58 -2.99
C THR A 471 20.08 -32.60 -2.40
N ASP A 472 20.46 -31.57 -3.14
CA ASP A 472 21.28 -30.44 -2.68
C ASP A 472 20.81 -29.14 -3.38
N PRO A 473 19.62 -28.63 -3.02
CA PRO A 473 18.99 -27.54 -3.76
C PRO A 473 19.72 -26.20 -3.62
N ILE A 474 19.60 -25.36 -4.64
CA ILE A 474 20.13 -24.00 -4.66
C ILE A 474 19.52 -23.18 -3.50
N ARG A 475 20.39 -22.59 -2.66
CA ARG A 475 20.00 -21.81 -1.48
C ARG A 475 21.10 -20.80 -1.11
N ASP A 476 20.82 -19.96 -0.11
CA ASP A 476 21.76 -18.94 0.38
C ASP A 476 22.31 -18.10 -0.78
N ILE A 477 21.45 -17.70 -1.72
CA ILE A 477 21.87 -16.83 -2.82
C ILE A 477 22.10 -15.44 -2.24
N THR A 478 23.25 -14.85 -2.54
CA THR A 478 23.57 -13.45 -2.19
C THR A 478 23.99 -12.70 -3.43
N LEU A 479 23.54 -11.47 -3.59
CA LEU A 479 23.94 -10.57 -4.67
C LEU A 479 24.51 -9.27 -4.09
N VAL A 480 25.83 -9.11 -4.15
CA VAL A 480 26.54 -7.99 -3.51
C VAL A 480 27.42 -7.26 -4.53
N ARG A 481 27.54 -5.93 -4.43
CA ARG A 481 28.48 -5.15 -5.24
C ARG A 481 29.92 -5.55 -4.87
N GLU A 482 30.79 -5.77 -5.86
CA GLU A 482 32.12 -6.37 -5.67
C GLU A 482 32.98 -5.66 -4.62
N ASP A 483 32.95 -4.33 -4.60
CA ASP A 483 33.68 -3.48 -3.66
C ASP A 483 33.10 -3.49 -2.22
N ARG A 484 31.96 -4.17 -2.02
CA ARG A 484 31.27 -4.28 -0.72
C ARG A 484 31.19 -5.72 -0.21
N VAL A 485 31.72 -6.67 -0.97
CA VAL A 485 31.75 -8.09 -0.58
C VAL A 485 32.40 -8.26 0.79
N VAL A 486 33.51 -7.57 1.07
CA VAL A 486 34.19 -7.65 2.38
C VAL A 486 33.33 -7.15 3.54
N LEU A 487 32.51 -6.11 3.32
CA LEU A 487 31.57 -5.61 4.34
C LEU A 487 30.50 -6.65 4.63
N HIS A 488 29.93 -7.25 3.58
CA HIS A 488 28.92 -8.30 3.71
C HIS A 488 29.51 -9.55 4.39
N ASP A 489 30.71 -9.97 4.01
CA ASP A 489 31.39 -11.13 4.58
C ASP A 489 31.76 -10.88 6.06
N ALA A 490 32.03 -9.63 6.46
CA ALA A 490 32.18 -9.21 7.86
C ALA A 490 30.87 -9.26 8.67
N GLY A 491 29.72 -9.45 8.01
CA GLY A 491 28.41 -9.46 8.66
C GLY A 491 27.69 -8.12 8.67
N ALA A 492 28.19 -7.10 7.97
CA ALA A 492 27.43 -5.87 7.76
C ALA A 492 26.19 -6.14 6.91
N ILE A 493 25.07 -5.51 7.27
CA ILE A 493 23.77 -5.72 6.61
C ILE A 493 23.46 -4.57 5.66
N PHE A 494 23.69 -3.33 6.10
CA PHE A 494 23.17 -2.15 5.44
C PHE A 494 24.14 -1.54 4.44
N ASN A 495 23.57 -1.02 3.35
CA ASN A 495 24.27 -0.26 2.34
C ASN A 495 24.79 1.06 2.94
N PRO A 496 26.12 1.32 2.93
CA PRO A 496 26.68 2.56 3.48
C PRO A 496 26.15 3.84 2.84
N ASP A 497 25.82 3.82 1.55
CA ASP A 497 25.27 5.00 0.85
C ASP A 497 23.86 5.34 1.37
N TRP A 498 23.08 4.31 1.71
CA TRP A 498 21.75 4.49 2.30
C TRP A 498 21.84 4.86 3.78
N LEU A 499 22.76 4.25 4.54
CA LEU A 499 23.01 4.66 5.93
C LEU A 499 23.33 6.15 6.04
N ALA A 500 24.06 6.73 5.09
CA ALA A 500 24.34 8.16 5.07
C ALA A 500 23.08 9.06 4.99
N VAL A 501 21.95 8.52 4.52
CA VAL A 501 20.65 9.23 4.46
C VAL A 501 19.93 9.16 5.82
N VAL A 502 20.00 8.01 6.51
CA VAL A 502 19.17 7.74 7.71
C VAL A 502 19.91 7.85 9.05
N SER A 503 21.25 7.93 9.06
CA SER A 503 22.04 7.84 10.31
C SER A 503 21.78 8.97 11.30
N ASP A 504 21.45 10.18 10.85
CA ASP A 504 21.25 11.32 11.75
C ASP A 504 19.77 11.51 12.16
N LEU A 505 18.92 10.50 12.02
CA LEU A 505 17.50 10.60 12.39
C LEU A 505 17.30 10.42 13.89
N ARG A 506 16.31 11.13 14.45
CA ARG A 506 15.88 10.93 15.84
C ARG A 506 15.11 9.64 16.01
N SER A 507 14.27 9.31 15.01
CA SER A 507 13.42 8.13 15.03
C SER A 507 13.19 7.61 13.61
N VAL A 508 12.91 6.32 13.50
CA VAL A 508 12.63 5.64 12.24
C VAL A 508 11.34 4.84 12.38
N ARG A 509 10.37 5.12 11.51
CA ARG A 509 9.08 4.41 11.46
C ARG A 509 9.13 3.27 10.45
N PHE A 510 8.83 2.07 10.92
CA PHE A 510 9.00 0.82 10.17
C PHE A 510 7.73 0.33 9.46
N MET A 511 6.72 1.16 9.26
CA MET A 511 5.40 0.71 8.76
C MET A 511 5.46 -0.09 7.46
N ASP A 512 6.17 0.40 6.44
CA ASP A 512 6.31 -0.35 5.18
C ASP A 512 7.24 -1.55 5.32
N TRP A 513 8.33 -1.43 6.11
CA TRP A 513 9.24 -2.54 6.39
C TRP A 513 8.54 -3.70 7.10
N MET A 514 7.64 -3.41 8.03
CA MET A 514 6.80 -4.39 8.73
C MET A 514 5.62 -4.88 7.88
N ARG A 515 5.37 -4.27 6.71
CA ARG A 515 4.19 -4.51 5.86
C ARG A 515 2.89 -4.50 6.67
N THR A 516 2.72 -3.47 7.50
CA THR A 516 1.58 -3.38 8.44
C THR A 516 0.23 -3.31 7.72
N ASN A 517 0.15 -2.55 6.63
CA ASN A 517 -1.06 -2.44 5.82
C ASN A 517 -1.43 -3.79 5.19
N ALA A 518 -2.68 -4.23 5.36
CA ALA A 518 -3.18 -5.53 4.91
C ALA A 518 -2.35 -6.74 5.40
N SER A 519 -1.65 -6.61 6.53
CA SER A 519 -0.81 -7.68 7.07
C SER A 519 -1.63 -8.93 7.43
N PRO A 520 -1.26 -10.13 6.95
CA PRO A 520 -1.93 -11.38 7.32
C PRO A 520 -1.36 -11.99 8.62
N VAL A 521 -0.35 -11.38 9.23
CA VAL A 521 0.36 -11.90 10.41
C VAL A 521 -0.58 -11.96 11.61
N THR A 522 -0.72 -13.16 12.20
CA THR A 522 -1.56 -13.38 13.38
C THR A 522 -0.73 -13.84 14.59
N THR A 523 0.19 -14.78 14.38
CA THR A 523 0.96 -15.44 15.45
C THR A 523 2.47 -15.20 15.29
N TRP A 524 3.25 -15.44 16.36
CA TRP A 524 4.71 -15.22 16.36
C TRP A 524 5.47 -15.96 15.25
N ASP A 525 4.97 -17.13 14.84
CA ASP A 525 5.61 -17.95 13.81
C ASP A 525 5.43 -17.41 12.39
N ASP A 526 4.42 -16.55 12.17
CA ASP A 526 4.11 -15.93 10.87
C ASP A 526 5.10 -14.82 10.49
N ARG A 527 5.85 -14.30 11.47
CA ARG A 527 6.74 -13.14 11.31
C ARG A 527 7.83 -13.35 10.24
N PRO A 528 8.32 -12.27 9.61
CA PRO A 528 9.53 -12.32 8.77
C PRO A 528 10.74 -12.81 9.56
N ARG A 529 11.62 -13.59 8.90
CA ARG A 529 12.84 -14.15 9.51
C ARG A 529 14.08 -13.68 8.76
N VAL A 530 15.21 -13.50 9.47
CA VAL A 530 16.50 -13.09 8.87
C VAL A 530 16.94 -14.04 7.74
N THR A 531 16.59 -15.32 7.88
CA THR A 531 16.89 -16.39 6.92
C THR A 531 16.01 -16.36 5.67
N ASP A 532 14.95 -15.55 5.63
CA ASP A 532 14.09 -15.45 4.45
C ASP A 532 14.91 -15.01 3.23
N ALA A 533 14.66 -15.64 2.09
CA ALA A 533 15.36 -15.42 0.83
C ALA A 533 15.26 -13.97 0.37
N THR A 534 14.10 -13.34 0.63
CA THR A 534 13.84 -11.93 0.35
C THR A 534 12.89 -11.35 1.41
N TYR A 535 13.08 -10.08 1.76
CA TYR A 535 12.17 -9.35 2.64
C TYR A 535 10.96 -8.76 1.87
N ALA A 536 11.02 -8.75 0.53
CA ALA A 536 9.88 -8.40 -0.33
C ALA A 536 8.75 -9.45 -0.31
N TRP A 537 8.93 -10.57 0.39
CA TRP A 537 7.86 -11.57 0.58
C TRP A 537 6.94 -11.23 1.75
N ARG A 538 7.49 -11.03 2.97
CA ARG A 538 6.67 -10.82 4.18
C ARG A 538 7.22 -9.79 5.16
N GLY A 539 8.12 -8.92 4.69
CA GLY A 539 8.65 -7.79 5.45
C GLY A 539 10.05 -8.01 5.99
N VAL A 540 10.59 -6.95 6.60
CA VAL A 540 11.91 -6.93 7.24
C VAL A 540 11.80 -7.47 8.67
N PRO A 541 12.67 -8.41 9.08
CA PRO A 541 12.65 -9.00 10.43
C PRO A 541 12.95 -8.00 11.54
N LEU A 542 12.40 -8.25 12.73
CA LEU A 542 12.63 -7.43 13.93
C LEU A 542 14.12 -7.32 14.26
N GLU A 543 14.87 -8.41 14.13
CA GLU A 543 16.30 -8.45 14.41
C GLU A 543 17.09 -7.50 13.50
N VAL A 544 16.63 -7.31 12.25
CA VAL A 544 17.24 -6.35 11.31
C VAL A 544 16.86 -4.92 11.67
N MET A 545 15.60 -4.68 12.06
CA MET A 545 15.15 -3.35 12.51
C MET A 545 15.90 -2.88 13.77
N LEU A 546 16.11 -3.78 14.74
CA LEU A 546 16.89 -3.49 15.96
C LEU A 546 18.35 -3.19 15.65
N ARG A 547 18.98 -3.97 14.76
CA ARG A 547 20.35 -3.69 14.30
C ARG A 547 20.46 -2.34 13.59
N LEU A 548 19.47 -1.94 12.81
CA LEU A 548 19.47 -0.61 12.22
C LEU A 548 19.48 0.45 13.33
N THR A 549 18.47 0.41 14.22
CA THR A 549 18.26 1.47 15.21
C THR A 549 19.39 1.60 16.22
N ASN A 550 19.98 0.48 16.65
CA ASN A 550 21.15 0.51 17.51
C ASN A 550 22.35 1.12 16.78
N ARG A 551 22.56 0.75 15.52
CA ARG A 551 23.67 1.26 14.70
C ARG A 551 23.58 2.77 14.47
N ILE A 552 22.38 3.28 14.23
CA ILE A 552 22.14 4.71 13.94
C ILE A 552 21.66 5.53 15.14
N GLY A 553 21.67 4.96 16.34
CA GLY A 553 21.19 5.64 17.55
C GLY A 553 19.79 6.25 17.42
N ALA A 554 18.85 5.65 16.70
CA ALA A 554 17.52 6.23 16.45
C ALA A 554 16.43 5.46 17.19
N ASP A 555 15.47 6.18 17.79
CA ASP A 555 14.32 5.55 18.47
C ASP A 555 13.43 4.81 17.44
N PRO A 556 13.22 3.48 17.53
CA PRO A 556 12.37 2.76 16.58
C PRO A 556 10.88 3.07 16.80
N TRP A 557 10.12 3.23 15.70
CA TRP A 557 8.67 3.27 15.73
C TRP A 557 8.09 2.05 14.99
N PHE A 558 7.55 1.13 15.79
CA PHE A 558 6.93 -0.11 15.33
C PHE A 558 5.41 0.03 15.21
N THR A 559 4.87 -0.50 14.11
CA THR A 559 3.42 -0.54 13.83
C THR A 559 2.96 -1.99 13.78
N LEU A 560 2.45 -2.50 14.90
CA LEU A 560 2.15 -3.93 15.05
C LEU A 560 0.98 -4.34 14.16
N PRO A 561 0.98 -5.52 13.51
CA PRO A 561 -0.11 -5.98 12.66
C PRO A 561 -1.46 -5.97 13.37
N HIS A 562 -2.53 -5.52 12.70
CA HIS A 562 -3.88 -5.50 13.26
C HIS A 562 -4.39 -6.88 13.70
N MET A 563 -4.00 -7.95 13.01
CA MET A 563 -4.42 -9.32 13.36
C MET A 563 -3.52 -9.99 14.41
N ALA A 564 -2.45 -9.34 14.86
CA ALA A 564 -1.53 -9.92 15.82
C ALA A 564 -2.25 -10.26 17.15
N ASP A 565 -2.06 -11.50 17.61
CA ASP A 565 -2.55 -11.94 18.90
C ASP A 565 -1.66 -11.42 20.05
N ASP A 566 -2.15 -11.59 21.27
CA ASP A 566 -1.45 -11.10 22.47
C ASP A 566 -0.09 -11.79 22.67
N ALA A 567 0.06 -13.04 22.22
CA ALA A 567 1.31 -13.79 22.31
C ALA A 567 2.37 -13.23 21.35
N TYR A 568 1.99 -12.88 20.12
CA TYR A 568 2.83 -12.16 19.19
C TYR A 568 3.30 -10.85 19.80
N MET A 569 2.39 -10.05 20.35
CA MET A 569 2.73 -8.75 20.95
C MET A 569 3.68 -8.90 22.15
N ALA A 570 3.47 -9.92 22.99
CA ALA A 570 4.32 -10.20 24.13
C ALA A 570 5.74 -10.61 23.72
N GLU A 571 5.88 -11.55 22.79
CA GLU A 571 7.19 -11.98 22.29
C GLU A 571 7.91 -10.84 21.54
N PHE A 572 7.19 -10.02 20.78
CA PHE A 572 7.75 -8.83 20.14
C PHE A 572 8.30 -7.85 21.19
N ALA A 573 7.54 -7.56 22.24
CA ALA A 573 7.95 -6.68 23.32
C ALA A 573 9.19 -7.20 24.06
N VAL A 574 9.26 -8.52 24.33
CA VAL A 574 10.43 -9.17 24.96
C VAL A 574 11.67 -9.01 24.09
N GLN A 575 11.57 -9.26 22.79
CA GLN A 575 12.69 -9.13 21.87
C GLN A 575 13.18 -7.68 21.75
N VAL A 576 12.26 -6.71 21.75
CA VAL A 576 12.64 -5.29 21.76
C VAL A 576 13.31 -4.90 23.08
N ARG A 577 12.76 -5.33 24.23
CA ARG A 577 13.37 -5.06 25.54
C ARG A 577 14.82 -5.54 25.61
N ASP A 578 15.06 -6.75 25.09
CA ASP A 578 16.35 -7.44 25.21
C ASP A 578 17.35 -7.01 24.14
N GLY A 579 16.88 -6.65 22.94
CA GLY A 579 17.74 -6.34 21.79
C GLY A 579 17.92 -4.85 21.48
N LEU A 580 17.00 -3.96 21.89
CA LEU A 580 17.15 -2.52 21.68
C LEU A 580 18.15 -1.93 22.67
N ASP A 581 19.00 -1.00 22.21
CA ASP A 581 19.88 -0.23 23.11
C ASP A 581 19.04 0.41 24.24
N PRO A 582 19.41 0.19 25.52
CA PRO A 582 18.67 0.73 26.67
C PRO A 582 18.64 2.25 26.76
N ARG A 583 19.47 2.97 25.98
CA ARG A 583 19.40 4.43 25.85
C ARG A 583 18.27 4.88 24.96
N LEU A 584 17.78 4.02 24.05
CA LEU A 584 16.73 4.31 23.07
C LEU A 584 15.33 3.97 23.62
N GLN A 585 14.31 4.60 23.03
CA GLN A 585 12.90 4.41 23.32
C GLN A 585 12.18 3.77 22.13
N ALA A 586 11.35 2.77 22.37
CA ALA A 586 10.48 2.17 21.36
C ALA A 586 9.14 2.89 21.31
N TYR A 587 8.80 3.48 20.17
CA TYR A 587 7.47 3.96 19.85
C TYR A 587 6.63 2.78 19.33
N VAL A 588 5.47 2.55 19.93
CA VAL A 588 4.63 1.39 19.61
C VAL A 588 3.22 1.82 19.25
N GLU A 589 2.81 1.49 18.04
CA GLU A 589 1.51 1.83 17.46
C GLU A 589 0.77 0.54 17.11
N TYR A 590 -0.53 0.48 17.45
CA TYR A 590 -1.38 -0.64 17.04
C TYR A 590 -1.92 -0.41 15.62
N SER A 591 -1.39 -1.17 14.66
CA SER A 591 -1.71 -1.08 13.23
C SER A 591 -1.36 0.26 12.59
N ASN A 592 -1.98 0.57 11.46
CA ASN A 592 -1.91 1.82 10.72
C ASN A 592 -3.32 2.20 10.21
N GLU A 593 -3.68 3.48 10.35
CA GLU A 593 -4.91 4.08 9.85
C GLU A 593 -6.19 3.24 10.05
N LEU A 594 -6.45 2.76 11.27
CA LEU A 594 -7.69 2.03 11.64
C LEU A 594 -8.98 2.88 11.55
N TRP A 595 -8.89 4.07 10.96
CA TRP A 595 -9.98 4.98 10.63
C TRP A 595 -10.27 5.01 9.12
N ASN A 596 -9.40 4.43 8.27
CA ASN A 596 -9.48 4.48 6.82
C ASN A 596 -10.07 3.19 6.25
N PHE A 597 -11.35 3.22 5.84
CA PHE A 597 -12.06 2.04 5.31
C PHE A 597 -11.57 1.54 3.94
N ALA A 598 -10.70 2.31 3.25
CA ALA A 598 -10.00 1.81 2.06
C ALA A 598 -9.03 0.67 2.40
N PHE A 599 -8.65 0.54 3.67
CA PHE A 599 -7.76 -0.51 4.12
C PHE A 599 -8.49 -1.71 4.76
N PRO A 600 -8.07 -2.95 4.45
CA PRO A 600 -8.64 -4.17 5.06
C PRO A 600 -8.59 -4.16 6.59
N GLN A 601 -7.57 -3.56 7.20
CA GLN A 601 -7.47 -3.55 8.67
C GLN A 601 -8.59 -2.78 9.37
N THR A 602 -9.12 -1.72 8.77
CA THR A 602 -10.24 -0.95 9.33
C THR A 602 -11.54 -1.76 9.25
N GLN A 603 -11.75 -2.44 8.12
CA GLN A 603 -12.88 -3.35 7.94
C GLN A 603 -12.80 -4.52 8.94
N TRP A 604 -11.60 -5.07 9.15
CA TRP A 604 -11.37 -6.09 10.16
C TRP A 604 -11.67 -5.58 11.57
N ALA A 605 -11.22 -4.37 11.95
CA ALA A 605 -11.52 -3.79 13.25
C ALA A 605 -13.03 -3.58 13.47
N ALA A 606 -13.78 -3.22 12.42
CA ALA A 606 -15.23 -3.14 12.46
C ALA A 606 -15.87 -4.51 12.70
N ALA A 607 -15.42 -5.54 11.97
CA ALA A 607 -15.87 -6.91 12.18
C ALA A 607 -15.55 -7.43 13.59
N GLN A 608 -14.39 -7.08 14.15
CA GLN A 608 -14.04 -7.45 15.52
C GLN A 608 -14.85 -6.69 16.58
N ALA A 609 -15.16 -5.42 16.35
CA ALA A 609 -16.03 -4.65 17.23
C ALA A 609 -17.43 -5.26 17.29
N GLU A 610 -18.00 -5.64 16.14
CA GLU A 610 -19.28 -6.34 16.06
C GLU A 610 -19.21 -7.73 16.71
N ALA A 611 -18.14 -8.49 16.48
CA ALA A 611 -17.95 -9.79 17.11
C ALA A 611 -17.84 -9.70 18.65
N ARG A 612 -17.16 -8.65 19.16
CA ARG A 612 -16.92 -8.44 20.59
C ARG A 612 -18.15 -7.90 21.32
N TRP A 613 -18.88 -6.97 20.72
CA TRP A 613 -19.96 -6.24 21.37
C TRP A 613 -21.36 -6.52 20.82
N GLY A 614 -21.46 -7.35 19.79
CA GLY A 614 -22.70 -7.67 19.10
C GLY A 614 -23.13 -6.58 18.10
N PRO A 615 -24.19 -6.83 17.32
CA PRO A 615 -24.74 -5.87 16.37
C PRO A 615 -25.48 -4.71 17.08
N GLY A 616 -25.67 -3.59 16.38
CA GLY A 616 -26.44 -2.44 16.87
C GLY A 616 -25.66 -1.48 17.78
N GLN A 617 -24.33 -1.58 17.77
CA GLN A 617 -23.46 -0.63 18.45
C GLN A 617 -23.37 0.72 17.70
N PRO A 618 -22.93 1.80 18.36
CA PRO A 618 -22.73 3.09 17.71
C PRO A 618 -21.78 3.01 16.50
N ASP A 619 -21.97 3.92 15.54
CA ASP A 619 -21.14 4.08 14.34
C ASP A 619 -19.70 4.55 14.64
N ASP A 620 -19.17 4.31 15.83
CA ASP A 620 -17.76 4.52 16.18
C ASP A 620 -17.18 3.29 16.90
N ALA A 621 -17.93 2.18 16.96
CA ALA A 621 -17.50 0.98 17.68
C ALA A 621 -16.15 0.45 17.17
N TRP A 622 -15.88 0.46 15.87
CA TRP A 622 -14.59 -0.02 15.34
C TRP A 622 -13.40 0.80 15.85
N ILE A 623 -13.56 2.12 16.01
CA ILE A 623 -12.48 2.97 16.51
C ILE A 623 -12.35 2.87 18.03
N GLN A 624 -13.44 2.60 18.75
CA GLN A 624 -13.36 2.19 20.16
C GLN A 624 -12.61 0.86 20.32
N PHE A 625 -12.83 -0.10 19.41
CA PHE A 625 -12.09 -1.37 19.39
C PHE A 625 -10.61 -1.16 19.09
N ALA A 626 -10.28 -0.26 18.15
CA ALA A 626 -8.89 0.14 17.91
C ALA A 626 -8.23 0.73 19.17
N GLY A 627 -8.92 1.62 19.88
CA GLY A 627 -8.46 2.17 21.17
C GLY A 627 -8.28 1.08 22.23
N ALA A 628 -9.22 0.13 22.33
CA ALA A 628 -9.14 -1.01 23.23
C ALA A 628 -7.91 -1.89 22.98
N ARG A 629 -7.66 -2.26 21.71
CA ARG A 629 -6.50 -3.08 21.35
C ARG A 629 -5.17 -2.36 21.56
N MET A 630 -5.13 -1.04 21.35
CA MET A 630 -3.96 -0.23 21.71
C MET A 630 -3.69 -0.25 23.22
N ALA A 631 -4.74 -0.17 24.05
CA ALA A 631 -4.59 -0.23 25.51
C ALA A 631 -4.16 -1.63 25.98
N GLU A 632 -4.73 -2.69 25.40
CA GLU A 632 -4.33 -4.08 25.67
C GLU A 632 -2.86 -4.33 25.24
N MET A 633 -2.43 -3.80 24.09
CA MET A 633 -1.02 -3.79 23.68
C MET A 633 -0.13 -3.08 24.69
N ALA A 634 -0.53 -1.90 25.19
CA ALA A 634 0.24 -1.17 26.19
C ALA A 634 0.42 -1.99 27.49
N GLU A 635 -0.63 -2.65 27.97
CA GLU A 635 -0.56 -3.54 29.15
C GLU A 635 0.39 -4.72 28.94
N ILE A 636 0.39 -5.31 27.74
CA ILE A 636 1.32 -6.41 27.37
C ILE A 636 2.77 -5.91 27.40
N TRP A 637 3.04 -4.75 26.81
CA TRP A 637 4.38 -4.15 26.80
C TRP A 637 4.83 -3.74 28.20
N GLU A 638 3.93 -3.20 29.03
CA GLU A 638 4.20 -2.90 30.44
C GLU A 638 4.60 -4.17 31.20
N ALA A 639 3.88 -5.27 31.02
CA ALA A 639 4.23 -6.55 31.63
C ALA A 639 5.58 -7.09 31.15
N ALA A 640 5.94 -6.89 29.88
CA ALA A 640 7.21 -7.33 29.33
C ALA A 640 8.40 -6.49 29.84
N PHE A 641 8.26 -5.17 29.92
CA PHE A 641 9.33 -4.25 30.31
C PHE A 641 9.44 -4.04 31.83
N GLY A 642 8.37 -4.27 32.59
CA GLY A 642 8.35 -4.02 34.04
C GLY A 642 8.65 -2.57 34.37
N GLU A 643 9.52 -2.33 35.36
CA GLU A 643 9.86 -0.97 35.83
C GLU A 643 10.48 -0.08 34.73
N ALA A 644 11.08 -0.67 33.69
CA ALA A 644 11.67 0.06 32.58
C ALA A 644 10.65 0.59 31.56
N PHE A 645 9.37 0.21 31.65
CA PHE A 645 8.35 0.53 30.64
C PHE A 645 8.24 2.03 30.36
N HIS A 646 8.00 2.84 31.39
CA HIS A 646 7.82 4.29 31.24
C HIS A 646 9.09 5.04 30.80
N GLU A 647 10.27 4.43 30.92
CA GLU A 647 11.54 5.01 30.48
C GLU A 647 11.89 4.60 29.05
N ARG A 648 11.43 3.43 28.59
CA ARG A 648 11.88 2.80 27.33
C ARG A 648 10.79 2.63 26.28
N VAL A 649 9.53 2.86 26.59
CA VAL A 649 8.41 2.68 25.67
C VAL A 649 7.59 3.96 25.57
N LYS A 650 7.13 4.27 24.36
CA LYS A 650 6.19 5.33 24.03
C LYS A 650 5.00 4.73 23.31
N VAL A 651 3.87 4.61 23.99
CA VAL A 651 2.63 4.12 23.37
C VAL A 651 2.02 5.23 22.53
N VAL A 652 1.81 4.93 21.25
CA VAL A 652 1.32 5.89 20.26
C VAL A 652 -0.15 5.65 19.95
N MET A 653 -0.95 6.69 20.16
CA MET A 653 -2.33 6.77 19.68
C MET A 653 -2.38 7.57 18.38
N ALA A 654 -2.37 6.88 17.24
CA ALA A 654 -2.58 7.49 15.93
C ALA A 654 -4.06 7.74 15.67
N VAL A 655 -4.39 8.96 15.21
CA VAL A 655 -5.76 9.41 14.97
C VAL A 655 -5.95 9.94 13.54
N HIS A 656 -7.21 10.11 13.12
CA HIS A 656 -7.52 10.81 11.88
C HIS A 656 -7.39 12.33 12.06
N THR A 657 -6.61 12.99 11.21
CA THR A 657 -6.37 14.45 11.30
C THR A 657 -7.49 15.32 10.74
N GLY A 658 -8.09 14.93 9.61
CA GLY A 658 -9.23 15.65 9.03
C GLY A 658 -10.57 15.46 9.77
N TRP A 659 -10.79 14.33 10.45
CA TRP A 659 -12.06 14.01 11.12
C TRP A 659 -12.01 14.37 12.61
N GLN A 660 -12.00 15.67 12.90
CA GLN A 660 -11.99 16.20 14.27
C GLN A 660 -13.20 15.71 15.08
N GLY A 661 -12.94 15.11 16.24
CA GLY A 661 -13.93 14.56 17.16
C GLY A 661 -13.99 13.03 17.14
N LEU A 662 -13.56 12.37 16.05
CA LEU A 662 -13.51 10.90 15.99
C LEU A 662 -12.57 10.32 17.04
N GLU A 663 -11.47 11.03 17.35
CA GLU A 663 -10.49 10.59 18.33
C GLU A 663 -11.10 10.38 19.72
N GLN A 664 -12.20 11.05 20.06
CA GLN A 664 -12.85 10.90 21.37
C GLN A 664 -13.34 9.47 21.59
N ALA A 665 -13.87 8.82 20.54
CA ALA A 665 -14.30 7.43 20.61
C ALA A 665 -13.12 6.50 20.88
N GLN A 666 -11.98 6.72 20.19
CA GLN A 666 -10.75 5.97 20.40
C GLN A 666 -10.15 6.18 21.80
N MET A 667 -10.13 7.43 22.26
CA MET A 667 -9.54 7.84 23.55
C MET A 667 -10.36 7.36 24.75
N GLN A 668 -11.68 7.32 24.63
CA GLN A 668 -12.59 7.02 25.74
C GLN A 668 -13.07 5.56 25.74
N ALA A 669 -13.26 4.97 24.54
CA ALA A 669 -13.79 3.63 24.30
C ALA A 669 -14.83 3.15 25.34
N PRO A 670 -15.99 3.84 25.47
CA PRO A 670 -17.00 3.50 26.47
C PRO A 670 -17.48 2.04 26.41
N LEU A 671 -17.56 1.42 25.22
CA LEU A 671 -17.92 0.01 25.07
C LEU A 671 -16.87 -0.90 25.74
N TRP A 672 -15.59 -0.65 25.49
CA TRP A 672 -14.49 -1.41 26.10
C TRP A 672 -14.42 -1.28 27.62
N ARG A 673 -14.73 -0.08 28.14
CA ARG A 673 -14.79 0.15 29.58
C ARG A 673 -16.02 -0.48 30.23
N ALA A 674 -17.10 -0.65 29.48
CA ALA A 674 -18.29 -1.36 29.95
C ALA A 674 -18.08 -2.88 30.02
N ASP A 675 -17.22 -3.46 29.16
CA ASP A 675 -16.88 -4.91 29.18
C ASP A 675 -16.33 -5.37 30.54
N MET A 676 -15.47 -4.56 31.16
CA MET A 676 -14.83 -4.89 32.42
C MET A 676 -14.69 -3.65 33.31
N PRO A 677 -15.39 -3.65 34.44
CA PRO A 677 -15.25 -2.59 35.42
C PRO A 677 -13.81 -2.43 35.94
N GLY A 678 -13.40 -1.18 36.15
CA GLY A 678 -12.03 -0.84 36.54
C GLY A 678 -11.11 -0.51 35.38
N ARG A 679 -11.49 -0.78 34.12
CA ARG A 679 -10.73 -0.32 32.95
C ARG A 679 -10.65 1.20 32.87
N ARG A 680 -9.42 1.69 32.76
CA ARG A 680 -9.14 3.11 32.45
C ARG A 680 -9.47 3.38 30.98
N PRO A 681 -9.77 4.62 30.57
CA PRO A 681 -9.83 5.01 29.16
C PRO A 681 -8.54 4.65 28.40
N PRO A 682 -8.59 4.25 27.12
CA PRO A 682 -7.39 4.01 26.32
C PRO A 682 -6.39 5.18 26.33
N ALA A 683 -6.87 6.42 26.39
CA ALA A 683 -6.00 7.59 26.50
C ALA A 683 -5.06 7.56 27.72
N ASP A 684 -5.44 6.91 28.82
CA ASP A 684 -4.61 6.79 30.03
C ASP A 684 -3.45 5.80 29.86
N HIS A 685 -3.41 5.06 28.75
CA HIS A 685 -2.36 4.12 28.38
C HIS A 685 -1.41 4.66 27.30
N ALA A 686 -1.69 5.85 26.73
CA ALA A 686 -0.93 6.43 25.63
C ALA A 686 0.00 7.55 26.12
N ASP A 687 1.21 7.62 25.55
CA ASP A 687 2.19 8.68 25.81
C ASP A 687 2.18 9.76 24.73
N ALA A 688 1.83 9.38 23.50
CA ALA A 688 1.90 10.23 22.34
C ALA A 688 0.61 10.18 21.50
N TYR A 689 0.20 11.34 21.03
CA TYR A 689 -0.95 11.57 20.16
C TYR A 689 -0.44 11.90 18.76
N ALA A 690 -0.67 11.01 17.81
CA ALA A 690 -0.09 11.10 16.48
C ALA A 690 -1.11 11.55 15.42
N VAL A 691 -0.73 12.54 14.61
CA VAL A 691 -1.51 13.10 13.48
C VAL A 691 -0.72 13.05 12.16
N THR A 692 -1.37 13.34 11.03
CA THR A 692 -0.70 13.60 9.75
C THR A 692 -0.40 15.08 9.53
N GLY A 693 0.44 15.35 8.53
CA GLY A 693 0.82 16.68 8.06
C GLY A 693 0.77 16.84 6.54
N TYR A 694 -0.16 16.14 5.88
CA TYR A 694 -0.28 16.14 4.42
C TYR A 694 -0.88 17.43 3.87
N PHE A 695 -0.16 18.12 2.98
CA PHE A 695 -0.69 19.27 2.23
C PHE A 695 -0.75 18.99 0.73
N GLY A 696 -1.78 19.54 0.06
CA GLY A 696 -1.88 19.49 -1.42
C GLY A 696 -2.77 18.39 -2.02
N PHE A 697 -3.48 17.62 -1.20
CA PHE A 697 -4.41 16.56 -1.66
C PHE A 697 -5.39 17.04 -2.76
N GLY A 698 -6.02 18.21 -2.60
CA GLY A 698 -7.00 18.71 -3.58
C GLY A 698 -6.41 19.10 -4.94
N PHE A 699 -5.10 19.32 -5.03
CA PHE A 699 -4.46 20.03 -6.15
C PHE A 699 -4.45 19.25 -7.48
N GLY A 700 -4.40 17.92 -7.41
CA GLY A 700 -4.46 17.05 -8.59
C GLY A 700 -5.83 16.46 -8.89
N THR A 701 -6.88 16.95 -8.25
CA THR A 701 -8.26 16.53 -8.53
C THR A 701 -8.83 17.27 -9.75
N GLU A 702 -9.95 16.76 -10.28
CA GLU A 702 -10.70 17.43 -11.36
C GLU A 702 -11.18 18.83 -10.98
N ALA A 703 -11.51 19.05 -9.70
CA ALA A 703 -12.00 20.35 -9.21
C ALA A 703 -10.98 21.48 -9.39
N PHE A 704 -9.67 21.17 -9.32
CA PHE A 704 -8.59 22.15 -9.49
C PHE A 704 -7.99 22.18 -10.90
N ALA A 705 -8.46 21.32 -11.81
CA ALA A 705 -7.91 21.19 -13.16
C ALA A 705 -7.85 22.51 -13.94
N PRO A 706 -8.94 23.32 -14.03
CA PRO A 706 -8.89 24.56 -14.79
C PRO A 706 -7.81 25.54 -14.31
N THR A 707 -7.45 25.48 -13.03
CA THR A 707 -6.44 26.38 -12.44
C THR A 707 -5.03 25.87 -12.72
N VAL A 708 -4.75 24.61 -12.40
CA VAL A 708 -3.41 24.02 -12.60
C VAL A 708 -3.06 23.95 -14.09
N ASP A 709 -4.01 23.59 -14.94
CA ASP A 709 -3.80 23.46 -16.38
C ASP A 709 -3.51 24.82 -17.01
N SER A 710 -4.21 25.87 -16.59
CA SER A 710 -3.93 27.24 -17.03
C SER A 710 -2.50 27.67 -16.68
N TRP A 711 -2.00 27.37 -15.47
CA TRP A 711 -0.63 27.71 -15.11
C TRP A 711 0.41 26.96 -15.97
N ILE A 712 0.18 25.68 -16.22
CA ILE A 712 1.04 24.87 -17.08
C ILE A 712 1.04 25.43 -18.51
N GLU A 713 -0.13 25.76 -19.04
CA GLU A 713 -0.29 26.27 -20.41
C GLU A 713 0.34 27.66 -20.59
N ASP A 714 0.13 28.56 -19.63
CA ASP A 714 0.76 29.88 -19.61
C ASP A 714 2.29 29.79 -19.52
N SER A 715 2.79 28.82 -18.75
CA SER A 715 4.23 28.55 -18.60
C SER A 715 4.84 28.01 -19.89
N ILE A 716 4.18 27.06 -20.57
CA ILE A 716 4.60 26.56 -21.89
C ILE A 716 4.62 27.71 -22.91
N ALA A 717 3.60 28.56 -22.94
CA ALA A 717 3.54 29.71 -23.84
C ALA A 717 4.70 30.69 -23.58
N THR A 718 5.01 30.94 -22.30
CA THR A 718 6.13 31.80 -21.89
C THR A 718 7.48 31.21 -22.34
N ALA A 719 7.72 29.92 -22.09
CA ALA A 719 8.95 29.24 -22.51
C ALA A 719 9.11 29.24 -24.05
N THR A 720 8.01 29.09 -24.78
CA THR A 720 8.00 29.14 -26.25
C THR A 720 8.41 30.51 -26.76
N ALA A 721 7.80 31.58 -26.26
CA ALA A 721 8.13 32.95 -26.65
C ALA A 721 9.59 33.31 -26.32
N ALA A 722 10.12 32.86 -25.18
CA ALA A 722 11.51 33.06 -24.81
C ALA A 722 12.49 32.34 -25.76
N GLY A 723 12.20 31.08 -26.10
CA GLY A 723 13.02 30.32 -27.05
C GLY A 723 13.03 30.93 -28.45
N GLU A 724 11.88 31.43 -28.92
CA GLU A 724 11.76 32.15 -30.20
C GLU A 724 12.55 33.47 -30.18
N ALA A 725 12.51 34.21 -29.07
CA ALA A 725 13.29 35.44 -28.89
C ALA A 725 14.81 35.18 -28.89
N GLU A 726 15.25 34.00 -28.45
CA GLU A 726 16.64 33.51 -28.56
C GLU A 726 16.99 32.99 -29.98
N GLY A 727 16.05 33.06 -30.94
CA GLY A 727 16.24 32.59 -32.30
C GLY A 727 16.18 31.07 -32.47
N LYS A 728 15.71 30.32 -31.46
CA LYS A 728 15.54 28.86 -31.55
C LYS A 728 14.35 28.52 -32.42
N GLN A 729 14.48 27.45 -33.20
CA GLN A 729 13.42 26.98 -34.09
C GLN A 729 13.40 25.44 -34.14
N ARG A 730 12.26 24.88 -34.54
CA ARG A 730 12.07 23.43 -34.76
C ARG A 730 12.53 22.60 -33.54
N VAL A 731 13.45 21.66 -33.74
CA VAL A 731 13.97 20.78 -32.68
C VAL A 731 14.58 21.59 -31.53
N ALA A 732 15.38 22.62 -31.83
CA ALA A 732 16.02 23.43 -30.81
C ALA A 732 15.01 24.21 -29.95
N LEU A 733 13.89 24.64 -30.54
CA LEU A 733 12.81 25.26 -29.78
C LEU A 733 12.07 24.23 -28.92
N ARG A 734 11.78 23.04 -29.45
CA ARG A 734 11.12 21.98 -28.68
C ARG A 734 11.94 21.52 -27.47
N GLU A 735 13.24 21.31 -27.62
CA GLU A 735 14.11 20.95 -26.49
C GLU A 735 14.17 22.09 -25.47
N TYR A 736 14.28 23.35 -25.93
CA TYR A 736 14.28 24.50 -25.03
C TYR A 736 12.98 24.63 -24.21
N VAL A 737 11.82 24.44 -24.86
CA VAL A 737 10.51 24.47 -24.18
C VAL A 737 10.39 23.29 -23.23
N LYS A 738 10.77 22.08 -23.63
CA LYS A 738 10.72 20.89 -22.78
C LYS A 738 11.50 21.08 -21.48
N GLU A 739 12.66 21.73 -21.53
CA GLU A 739 13.49 22.02 -20.35
C GLU A 739 12.90 23.10 -19.43
N ARG A 740 11.95 23.93 -19.88
CA ARG A 740 11.49 25.14 -19.18
C ARG A 740 9.96 25.27 -19.08
N GLN A 741 9.24 24.25 -19.53
CA GLN A 741 7.78 24.28 -19.71
C GLN A 741 7.01 24.57 -18.41
N PHE A 742 7.62 24.39 -17.24
CA PHE A 742 6.98 24.56 -15.94
C PHE A 742 7.56 25.71 -15.09
N ASP A 743 8.64 26.37 -15.53
CA ASP A 743 9.41 27.33 -14.73
C ASP A 743 8.53 28.42 -14.09
N THR A 744 7.56 28.95 -14.84
CA THR A 744 6.68 30.02 -14.34
C THR A 744 5.40 29.51 -13.68
N ALA A 745 5.11 28.21 -13.77
CA ALA A 745 3.95 27.57 -13.14
C ALA A 745 4.21 27.19 -11.66
N PHE A 746 5.46 27.00 -11.24
CA PHE A 746 5.78 26.57 -9.87
C PHE A 746 5.41 27.59 -8.80
N THR A 747 5.73 28.87 -9.00
CA THR A 747 5.43 29.93 -8.04
C THR A 747 3.93 30.11 -7.76
N PRO A 748 3.02 30.21 -8.76
CA PRO A 748 1.59 30.29 -8.49
C PRO A 748 1.05 29.03 -7.80
N ALA A 749 1.52 27.83 -8.18
CA ALA A 749 1.17 26.59 -7.50
C ALA A 749 1.56 26.62 -6.01
N ALA A 750 2.80 27.00 -5.71
CA ALA A 750 3.27 27.12 -4.33
C ALA A 750 2.50 28.17 -3.52
N ASN A 751 2.16 29.31 -4.12
CA ASN A 751 1.37 30.33 -3.45
C ASN A 751 -0.03 29.84 -3.09
N ALA A 752 -0.69 29.10 -3.98
CA ALA A 752 -2.02 28.55 -3.72
C ALA A 752 -1.98 27.47 -2.62
N LEU A 753 -0.98 26.59 -2.61
CA LEU A 753 -0.78 25.63 -1.51
C LEU A 753 -0.55 26.32 -0.17
N ARG A 754 0.32 27.34 -0.16
CA ARG A 754 0.64 28.14 1.03
C ARG A 754 -0.57 28.90 1.58
N GLN A 755 -1.46 29.39 0.72
CA GLN A 755 -2.63 30.18 1.13
C GLN A 755 -3.86 29.30 1.43
N GLY A 756 -3.89 28.07 0.90
CA GLY A 756 -4.95 27.09 1.09
C GLY A 756 -4.59 26.04 2.15
N GLY A 757 -4.48 24.77 1.72
CA GLY A 757 -4.38 23.62 2.63
C GLY A 757 -3.24 23.69 3.65
N LEU A 758 -2.06 24.21 3.29
CA LEU A 758 -0.95 24.34 4.24
C LEU A 758 -1.28 25.33 5.37
N ARG A 759 -1.90 26.47 5.02
CA ARG A 759 -2.32 27.45 6.02
C ARG A 759 -3.38 26.85 6.94
N ASP A 760 -4.38 26.17 6.38
CA ASP A 760 -5.45 25.58 7.19
C ASP A 760 -4.94 24.52 8.18
N LEU A 761 -3.99 23.68 7.76
CA LEU A 761 -3.30 22.76 8.67
C LEU A 761 -2.69 23.49 9.87
N ILE A 762 -1.89 24.53 9.60
CA ILE A 762 -1.13 25.26 10.63
C ILE A 762 -2.04 26.09 11.52
N THR A 763 -3.08 26.74 10.96
CA THR A 763 -3.89 27.71 11.72
C THR A 763 -5.17 27.15 12.30
N THR A 764 -5.64 26.01 11.82
CA THR A 764 -6.94 25.43 12.20
C THR A 764 -6.80 24.01 12.72
N VAL A 765 -6.26 23.11 11.89
CA VAL A 765 -6.32 21.66 12.15
C VAL A 765 -5.36 21.24 13.26
N TRP A 766 -4.07 21.56 13.14
CA TRP A 766 -3.11 21.21 14.19
C TRP A 766 -3.34 21.92 15.52
N PRO A 767 -3.73 23.21 15.59
CA PRO A 767 -4.10 23.82 16.86
C PRO A 767 -5.24 23.12 17.58
N TYR A 768 -6.18 22.50 16.86
CA TYR A 768 -7.20 21.64 17.47
C TYR A 768 -6.58 20.40 18.12
N HIS A 769 -5.78 19.64 17.37
CA HIS A 769 -5.14 18.44 17.89
C HIS A 769 -4.15 18.72 19.01
N ALA A 770 -3.41 19.84 18.96
CA ALA A 770 -2.54 20.28 20.04
C ALA A 770 -3.29 20.49 21.35
N ARG A 771 -4.51 21.05 21.31
CA ARG A 771 -5.36 21.17 22.51
C ARG A 771 -5.84 19.82 23.02
N VAL A 772 -6.19 18.89 22.13
CA VAL A 772 -6.62 17.53 22.51
C VAL A 772 -5.48 16.78 23.16
N ALA A 773 -4.29 16.76 22.54
CA ALA A 773 -3.09 16.12 23.07
C ALA A 773 -2.71 16.71 24.44
N GLN A 774 -2.68 18.05 24.55
CA GLN A 774 -2.39 18.74 25.81
C GLN A 774 -3.42 18.40 26.91
N ALA A 775 -4.72 18.37 26.59
CA ALA A 775 -5.76 18.05 27.55
C ALA A 775 -5.66 16.60 28.07
N ALA A 776 -5.11 15.70 27.27
CA ALA A 776 -4.88 14.31 27.64
C ALA A 776 -3.47 14.04 28.19
N GLY A 777 -2.61 15.05 28.28
CA GLY A 777 -1.23 14.89 28.76
C GLY A 777 -0.30 14.14 27.81
N MET A 778 -0.66 14.03 26.53
CA MET A 778 0.11 13.33 25.51
C MET A 778 1.03 14.27 24.72
N GLU A 779 2.16 13.74 24.26
CA GLU A 779 3.05 14.42 23.32
C GLU A 779 2.43 14.47 21.92
N LEU A 780 2.35 15.66 21.31
CA LEU A 780 1.85 15.79 19.94
C LEU A 780 2.96 15.41 18.95
N ILE A 781 2.80 14.26 18.29
CA ILE A 781 3.74 13.75 17.28
C ILE A 781 3.06 13.62 15.90
N MET A 782 3.85 13.42 14.86
CA MET A 782 3.36 13.20 13.50
C MET A 782 3.74 11.81 13.01
N TYR A 783 2.76 11.01 12.57
CA TYR A 783 3.05 9.70 11.97
C TYR A 783 3.40 9.80 10.49
N GLU A 784 2.83 10.76 9.74
CA GLU A 784 3.17 10.97 8.33
C GLU A 784 3.01 12.44 7.93
N GLY A 785 4.07 13.03 7.38
CA GLY A 785 4.13 14.44 7.02
C GLY A 785 4.75 14.69 5.65
N GLY A 786 4.20 15.68 4.94
CA GLY A 786 4.78 16.15 3.68
C GLY A 786 3.76 16.53 2.63
N THR A 787 4.23 16.55 1.39
CA THR A 787 3.44 16.88 0.20
C THR A 787 2.60 15.69 -0.24
N HIS A 788 1.35 15.98 -0.59
CA HIS A 788 0.40 15.07 -1.21
C HIS A 788 -0.01 15.58 -2.62
N VAL A 789 0.90 16.31 -3.27
CA VAL A 789 0.74 16.86 -4.62
C VAL A 789 1.03 15.76 -5.66
N ALA A 790 -0.04 15.11 -6.10
CA ALA A 790 -0.07 14.08 -7.14
C ALA A 790 -1.41 14.18 -7.91
N GLY A 791 -1.55 13.50 -9.05
CA GLY A 791 -2.83 13.40 -9.75
C GLY A 791 -3.81 12.50 -8.98
N PHE A 792 -5.12 12.77 -9.06
CA PHE A 792 -6.16 11.94 -8.45
C PHE A 792 -7.28 11.62 -9.44
N GLY A 793 -7.94 10.48 -9.24
CA GLY A 793 -8.98 10.00 -10.15
C GLY A 793 -8.43 9.80 -11.57
N ASN A 794 -9.13 10.32 -12.58
CA ASN A 794 -8.71 10.20 -13.98
C ASN A 794 -7.41 10.94 -14.28
N ARG A 795 -7.12 12.01 -13.55
CA ARG A 795 -5.93 12.84 -13.74
C ARG A 795 -4.63 12.14 -13.37
N VAL A 796 -4.68 11.00 -12.67
CA VAL A 796 -3.50 10.17 -12.41
C VAL A 796 -2.86 9.64 -13.70
N ASN A 797 -3.61 9.58 -14.80
CA ASN A 797 -3.10 9.15 -16.10
C ASN A 797 -2.78 10.32 -17.04
N ASP A 798 -2.72 11.56 -16.53
CA ASP A 798 -2.22 12.71 -17.28
C ASP A 798 -0.70 12.79 -17.13
N ASP A 799 0.03 12.42 -18.18
CA ASP A 799 1.49 12.43 -18.21
C ASP A 799 2.07 13.85 -18.06
N ARG A 800 1.38 14.89 -18.57
CA ARG A 800 1.81 16.29 -18.45
C ARG A 800 1.71 16.75 -17.01
N LEU A 801 0.59 16.44 -16.35
CA LEU A 801 0.40 16.74 -14.93
C LEU A 801 1.38 15.97 -14.06
N THR A 802 1.61 14.68 -14.37
CA THR A 802 2.58 13.84 -13.67
C THR A 802 3.99 14.43 -13.78
N ALA A 803 4.40 14.86 -14.97
CA ALA A 803 5.70 15.53 -15.16
C ALA A 803 5.79 16.83 -14.36
N PHE A 804 4.76 17.68 -14.42
CA PHE A 804 4.71 18.93 -13.66
C PHE A 804 4.84 18.70 -12.14
N PHE A 805 4.04 17.79 -11.57
CA PHE A 805 4.09 17.50 -10.15
C PHE A 805 5.39 16.81 -9.74
N THR A 806 5.93 15.94 -10.58
CA THR A 806 7.24 15.31 -10.33
C THR A 806 8.32 16.38 -10.19
N GLU A 807 8.43 17.32 -11.14
CA GLU A 807 9.41 18.40 -11.04
C GLU A 807 9.12 19.33 -9.86
N PHE A 808 7.87 19.78 -9.70
CA PHE A 808 7.47 20.72 -8.66
C PHE A 808 7.84 20.25 -7.25
N ASN A 809 7.65 18.96 -6.95
CA ASN A 809 7.93 18.37 -5.64
C ASN A 809 9.39 18.48 -5.17
N TYR A 810 10.33 18.77 -6.07
CA TYR A 810 11.75 18.91 -5.76
C TYR A 810 12.29 20.32 -6.07
N THR A 811 11.40 21.30 -6.24
CA THR A 811 11.80 22.70 -6.49
C THR A 811 12.15 23.47 -5.20
N PRO A 812 12.87 24.60 -5.29
CA PRO A 812 13.03 25.53 -4.18
C PRO A 812 11.70 26.10 -3.65
N ASP A 813 10.65 26.17 -4.48
CA ASP A 813 9.31 26.56 -4.05
C ASP A 813 8.70 25.53 -3.09
N MET A 814 8.81 24.24 -3.42
CA MET A 814 8.38 23.17 -2.52
C MET A 814 9.19 23.17 -1.21
N ALA A 815 10.51 23.40 -1.28
CA ALA A 815 11.35 23.50 -0.09
C ALA A 815 10.87 24.61 0.87
N ARG A 816 10.41 25.77 0.35
CA ARG A 816 9.83 26.84 1.18
C ARG A 816 8.48 26.46 1.80
N LEU A 817 7.69 25.62 1.14
CA LEU A 817 6.46 25.06 1.72
C LEU A 817 6.80 24.13 2.89
N TYR A 818 7.81 23.27 2.74
CA TYR A 818 8.32 22.43 3.83
C TYR A 818 8.87 23.27 4.98
N ASP A 819 9.68 24.30 4.73
CA ASP A 819 10.17 25.19 5.78
C ASP A 819 9.00 25.84 6.56
N THR A 820 7.90 26.20 5.88
CA THR A 820 6.69 26.73 6.51
C THR A 820 5.94 25.67 7.31
N LEU A 821 5.78 24.47 6.76
CA LEU A 821 5.15 23.32 7.42
C LEU A 821 5.87 22.97 8.72
N LEU A 822 7.19 22.82 8.66
CA LEU A 822 8.05 22.42 9.77
C LEU A 822 8.09 23.49 10.88
N ALA A 823 8.15 24.78 10.51
CA ALA A 823 8.04 25.87 11.48
C ALA A 823 6.66 25.89 12.15
N GLY A 824 5.59 25.76 11.37
CA GLY A 824 4.22 25.70 11.89
C GLY A 824 4.00 24.52 12.82
N TRP A 825 4.63 23.38 12.56
CA TRP A 825 4.58 22.19 13.42
C TRP A 825 5.21 22.45 14.80
N VAL A 826 6.38 23.09 14.83
CA VAL A 826 7.04 23.47 16.10
C VAL A 826 6.22 24.52 16.84
N ASP A 827 5.66 25.51 16.13
CA ASP A 827 4.89 26.61 16.73
C ASP A 827 3.61 26.13 17.45
N VAL A 828 2.97 25.07 16.95
CA VAL A 828 1.79 24.46 17.62
C VAL A 828 2.17 23.52 18.77
N GLY A 829 3.47 23.37 19.07
CA GLY A 829 3.98 22.51 20.14
C GLY A 829 4.17 21.05 19.72
N GLY A 830 4.14 20.76 18.41
CA GLY A 830 4.47 19.44 17.88
C GLY A 830 5.96 19.14 18.08
N THR A 831 6.28 17.88 18.38
CA THR A 831 7.66 17.43 18.62
C THR A 831 8.19 16.64 17.43
N LEU A 832 8.00 15.32 17.41
CA LEU A 832 8.51 14.44 16.37
C LEU A 832 7.75 14.68 15.05
N PHE A 833 8.49 15.05 14.00
CA PHE A 833 7.97 15.18 12.65
C PHE A 833 8.43 13.97 11.81
N ASN A 834 7.53 13.04 11.48
CA ASN A 834 7.84 11.92 10.60
C ASN A 834 7.60 12.29 9.13
N ALA A 835 8.67 12.57 8.38
CA ALA A 835 8.56 12.70 6.92
C ALA A 835 8.20 11.34 6.31
N PHE A 836 7.31 11.33 5.32
CA PHE A 836 6.65 10.11 4.87
C PHE A 836 7.61 8.95 4.57
N VAL A 837 8.48 9.07 3.55
CA VAL A 837 9.52 8.07 3.29
C VAL A 837 10.86 8.68 2.90
N ASP A 838 11.94 7.96 3.17
CA ASP A 838 13.34 8.31 2.90
C ASP A 838 13.66 8.44 1.40
N VAL A 839 13.67 7.34 0.63
CA VAL A 839 14.11 7.31 -0.77
C VAL A 839 13.13 6.51 -1.63
N ALA A 840 12.49 7.19 -2.58
CA ALA A 840 11.51 6.58 -3.48
C ALA A 840 11.48 7.28 -4.83
N THR A 841 11.40 6.48 -5.90
CA THR A 841 11.25 7.00 -7.26
C THR A 841 9.88 7.66 -7.42
N PRO A 842 9.82 8.90 -7.95
CA PRO A 842 8.55 9.53 -8.30
C PRO A 842 7.79 8.72 -9.33
N THR A 843 6.48 8.60 -9.15
CA THR A 843 5.59 7.97 -10.14
C THR A 843 4.36 8.83 -10.33
N LYS A 844 3.47 8.43 -11.25
CA LYS A 844 2.15 9.05 -11.39
C LYS A 844 1.31 9.04 -10.11
N TRP A 845 1.60 8.11 -9.19
CA TRP A 845 0.93 8.00 -7.91
C TRP A 845 1.42 9.01 -6.88
N GLY A 846 2.62 9.57 -7.07
CA GLY A 846 3.17 10.62 -6.22
C GLY A 846 4.69 10.66 -6.15
N SER A 847 5.19 11.67 -5.44
CA SER A 847 6.62 11.96 -5.24
C SER A 847 6.97 11.88 -3.75
N TRP A 848 6.92 10.65 -3.23
CA TRP A 848 6.92 10.35 -1.80
C TRP A 848 8.28 10.49 -1.11
N GLY A 849 9.36 10.02 -1.76
CA GLY A 849 10.68 9.93 -1.14
C GLY A 849 11.36 11.27 -0.97
N ALA A 850 11.86 11.57 0.23
CA ALA A 850 12.65 12.78 0.47
C ALA A 850 13.80 12.91 -0.54
N GLN A 851 14.39 11.80 -0.95
CA GLN A 851 15.24 11.64 -2.14
C GLN A 851 14.57 10.77 -3.23
N ARG A 852 14.89 11.04 -4.50
CA ARG A 852 14.38 10.27 -5.67
C ARG A 852 15.14 8.97 -5.93
N TYR A 853 16.42 8.98 -5.58
CA TYR A 853 17.39 7.89 -5.70
C TYR A 853 18.53 8.17 -4.71
N LEU A 854 19.33 7.15 -4.38
CA LEU A 854 20.48 7.32 -3.49
C LEU A 854 21.49 8.33 -4.05
N GLY A 855 21.72 9.41 -3.29
CA GLY A 855 22.61 10.50 -3.67
C GLY A 855 21.90 11.72 -4.28
N ASP A 856 20.57 11.71 -4.36
CA ASP A 856 19.79 12.86 -4.82
C ASP A 856 19.80 14.00 -3.79
N ASN A 857 20.64 15.01 -4.02
CA ASN A 857 20.68 16.21 -3.20
C ASN A 857 19.74 17.30 -3.75
N ASN A 858 18.45 17.19 -3.43
CA ASN A 858 17.42 18.11 -3.90
C ASN A 858 17.01 19.17 -2.84
N PRO A 859 16.41 20.31 -3.23
CA PRO A 859 15.95 21.36 -2.31
C PRO A 859 15.03 20.91 -1.18
N ARG A 860 14.14 19.93 -1.40
CA ARG A 860 13.22 19.42 -0.37
C ARG A 860 13.98 18.64 0.69
N TRP A 861 14.89 17.75 0.28
CA TRP A 861 15.81 17.05 1.18
C TRP A 861 16.63 18.04 2.03
N GLN A 862 17.18 19.09 1.41
CA GLN A 862 17.94 20.12 2.13
C GLN A 862 17.12 20.89 3.20
N SER A 863 15.80 21.03 3.01
CA SER A 863 14.90 21.61 4.02
C SER A 863 14.78 20.68 5.24
N LEU A 864 14.55 19.39 4.99
CA LEU A 864 14.47 18.37 6.04
C LEU A 864 15.79 18.21 6.81
N GLU A 865 16.93 18.17 6.13
CA GLU A 865 18.25 18.13 6.79
C GLU A 865 18.51 19.36 7.66
N ARG A 866 18.16 20.56 7.15
CA ARG A 866 18.30 21.80 7.91
C ARG A 866 17.41 21.77 9.15
N TYR A 867 16.16 21.34 9.02
CA TYR A 867 15.27 21.16 10.16
C TYR A 867 15.88 20.18 11.17
N ASN A 868 16.34 19.02 10.73
CA ASN A 868 16.92 17.99 11.59
C ASN A 868 18.10 18.53 12.43
N ARG A 869 18.95 19.38 11.83
CA ARG A 869 20.10 19.98 12.51
C ARG A 869 19.76 21.12 13.45
N THR A 870 18.77 21.94 13.08
CA THR A 870 18.59 23.28 13.69
C THR A 870 17.32 23.42 14.54
N ALA A 871 16.29 22.63 14.27
CA ALA A 871 15.07 22.66 15.05
C ALA A 871 15.33 22.10 16.45
N ARG A 872 14.70 22.71 17.45
CA ARG A 872 14.70 22.23 18.83
C ARG A 872 13.26 22.20 19.35
N PRO A 873 12.43 21.25 18.87
CA PRO A 873 11.11 21.01 19.44
C PRO A 873 11.25 20.68 20.93
N ALA A 874 10.15 20.83 21.69
CA ALA A 874 10.14 20.66 23.15
C ALA A 874 10.17 19.19 23.58
N PHE A 875 11.14 18.42 23.11
CA PHE A 875 11.35 17.02 23.51
C PHE A 875 11.72 16.92 25.00
N ALA A 876 11.40 15.78 25.60
CA ALA A 876 12.00 15.39 26.86
C ALA A 876 13.52 15.29 26.71
N ALA A 877 14.26 15.78 27.72
CA ALA A 877 15.72 15.73 27.71
C ALA A 877 16.19 14.26 27.73
N ARG A 878 17.11 13.92 26.82
CA ARG A 878 17.78 12.62 26.78
C ARG A 878 19.25 12.79 27.13
N ALA A 879 19.89 11.70 27.54
CA ALA A 879 21.29 11.76 27.93
C ALA A 879 22.19 12.11 26.74
N PRO A 880 23.32 12.81 26.97
CA PRO A 880 24.29 13.05 25.92
C PRO A 880 24.72 11.74 25.24
N GLY A 881 24.84 11.77 23.92
CA GLY A 881 25.26 10.62 23.12
C GLY A 881 24.15 9.65 22.72
N THR A 882 22.91 9.81 23.21
CA THR A 882 21.79 8.88 22.92
C THR A 882 21.58 8.65 21.42
N PHE A 883 21.77 9.69 20.60
CA PHE A 883 21.52 9.66 19.15
C PHE A 883 22.80 9.62 18.31
N LEU A 884 23.94 9.24 18.90
CA LEU A 884 25.18 9.11 18.15
C LEU A 884 25.29 7.73 17.51
N ASN A 885 25.99 7.70 16.38
CA ASN A 885 26.11 6.57 15.47
C ASN A 885 27.44 5.84 15.64
N GLY A 886 27.42 4.55 15.31
CA GLY A 886 28.66 3.81 15.06
C GLY A 886 29.31 4.17 13.72
N VAL A 887 30.55 3.73 13.56
CA VAL A 887 31.40 4.02 12.40
C VAL A 887 31.69 2.78 11.57
N THR A 888 31.94 3.00 10.28
CA THR A 888 32.54 1.99 9.40
C THR A 888 33.95 2.45 9.05
N ARG A 889 34.96 1.66 9.40
CA ARG A 889 36.37 1.96 9.12
C ARG A 889 36.96 0.85 8.26
N ILE A 890 37.68 1.26 7.22
CA ILE A 890 38.38 0.36 6.30
C ILE A 890 39.86 0.73 6.35
N GLY A 891 40.70 -0.23 6.70
CA GLY A 891 42.15 -0.09 6.74
C GLY A 891 42.79 -0.29 5.37
N THR A 892 44.08 -0.58 5.37
CA THR A 892 44.94 -0.59 4.20
C THR A 892 45.51 -1.98 3.93
N ALA A 893 46.52 -2.09 3.07
CA ALA A 893 47.30 -3.31 2.88
C ALA A 893 48.56 -3.37 3.75
N SER A 894 48.63 -2.51 4.78
CA SER A 894 49.73 -2.41 5.74
C SER A 894 49.20 -2.69 7.15
N ARG A 895 50.11 -2.82 8.12
CA ARG A 895 49.73 -2.94 9.52
C ARG A 895 48.97 -1.70 10.00
N ASP A 896 47.71 -1.89 10.38
CA ASP A 896 46.79 -0.87 10.85
C ASP A 896 46.37 -1.08 12.31
N VAL A 897 45.96 0.02 12.95
CA VAL A 897 45.26 0.02 14.23
C VAL A 897 43.93 0.72 14.00
N LEU A 898 42.83 -0.06 14.00
CA LEU A 898 41.49 0.43 13.81
C LEU A 898 40.75 0.43 15.16
N GLU A 899 40.44 1.62 15.66
CA GLU A 899 39.68 1.79 16.89
C GLU A 899 38.23 2.19 16.58
N GLY A 900 37.28 1.46 17.17
CA GLY A 900 35.86 1.77 17.14
C GLY A 900 35.45 2.91 18.10
N THR A 901 34.16 3.05 18.27
CA THR A 901 33.43 3.91 19.20
C THR A 901 32.69 3.03 20.21
N VAL A 902 31.96 3.65 21.13
CA VAL A 902 31.07 2.95 22.07
C VAL A 902 29.74 2.49 21.44
N GLU A 903 29.51 2.80 20.17
CA GLU A 903 28.32 2.44 19.38
C GLU A 903 28.61 1.20 18.50
N GLU A 904 27.60 0.60 17.85
CA GLU A 904 27.85 -0.60 17.03
C GLU A 904 28.72 -0.27 15.80
N ASP A 905 29.92 -0.84 15.68
CA ASP A 905 30.90 -0.50 14.63
C ASP A 905 31.11 -1.59 13.57
N VAL A 906 31.67 -1.20 12.41
CA VAL A 906 32.18 -2.13 11.40
C VAL A 906 33.64 -1.78 11.10
N LEU A 907 34.57 -2.65 11.48
CA LEU A 907 36.00 -2.45 11.31
C LEU A 907 36.55 -3.51 10.36
N ILE A 908 37.05 -3.08 9.19
CA ILE A 908 37.64 -3.93 8.16
C ILE A 908 39.12 -3.59 8.07
N ALA A 909 40.02 -4.44 8.55
CA ALA A 909 41.44 -4.09 8.64
C ALA A 909 42.16 -4.15 7.29
N GLY A 910 41.94 -5.20 6.50
CA GLY A 910 42.51 -5.31 5.16
C GLY A 910 43.60 -6.37 5.14
N ALA A 911 44.77 -6.08 4.59
CA ALA A 911 45.90 -7.01 4.65
C ALA A 911 46.96 -6.45 5.58
N GLY A 912 47.56 -7.28 6.43
CA GLY A 912 48.44 -6.75 7.47
C GLY A 912 48.48 -7.65 8.69
N ASN A 913 49.09 -7.17 9.77
CA ASN A 913 48.96 -7.81 11.08
C ASN A 913 48.33 -6.76 11.98
N ASP A 914 47.03 -6.69 11.95
CA ASP A 914 46.26 -5.52 12.35
C ASP A 914 45.72 -5.66 13.76
N LEU A 915 45.41 -4.52 14.38
CA LEU A 915 44.75 -4.45 15.68
C LEU A 915 43.40 -3.77 15.52
N LEU A 916 42.33 -4.49 15.78
CA LEU A 916 40.95 -3.99 15.75
C LEU A 916 40.45 -3.85 17.18
N ILE A 917 40.19 -2.62 17.64
CA ILE A 917 39.77 -2.32 19.01
C ILE A 917 38.27 -2.05 19.03
N SER A 918 37.52 -2.95 19.65
CA SER A 918 36.09 -2.86 19.86
C SER A 918 35.81 -2.28 21.24
N HIS A 919 34.95 -1.27 21.29
CA HIS A 919 34.41 -0.70 22.54
C HIS A 919 32.88 -0.82 22.59
N GLY A 920 32.26 -1.06 21.43
CA GLY A 920 30.83 -0.94 21.20
C GLY A 920 30.04 -2.21 21.44
N ARG A 921 28.72 -2.05 21.32
CA ARG A 921 27.75 -3.13 21.43
C ARG A 921 27.58 -3.72 20.04
N GLY A 922 27.89 -5.00 19.82
CA GLY A 922 27.52 -5.64 18.56
C GLY A 922 28.46 -5.40 17.36
N ASP A 923 29.70 -4.97 17.59
CA ASP A 923 30.65 -4.65 16.52
C ASP A 923 30.90 -5.83 15.55
N ALA A 924 31.19 -5.51 14.30
CA ALA A 924 31.63 -6.45 13.28
C ALA A 924 33.09 -6.18 12.89
N LEU A 925 33.96 -7.14 13.16
CA LEU A 925 35.40 -7.04 12.96
C LEU A 925 35.86 -8.04 11.89
N HIS A 926 36.55 -7.55 10.86
CA HIS A 926 37.17 -8.38 9.83
C HIS A 926 38.66 -8.09 9.76
N GLY A 927 39.50 -9.06 10.14
CA GLY A 927 40.97 -8.92 10.07
C GLY A 927 41.44 -8.91 8.62
N GLY A 928 41.10 -9.97 7.89
CA GLY A 928 41.50 -10.13 6.49
C GLY A 928 42.83 -10.89 6.38
N PRO A 929 43.57 -10.76 5.27
CA PRO A 929 44.80 -11.52 5.12
C PRO A 929 45.91 -11.08 6.07
N GLY A 930 46.27 -11.96 7.01
CA GLY A 930 47.50 -11.86 7.78
C GLY A 930 47.37 -12.45 9.17
N ARG A 931 47.87 -11.76 10.20
CA ARG A 931 47.74 -12.21 11.59
C ARG A 931 47.20 -11.06 12.44
N ASP A 932 45.90 -11.07 12.61
CA ASP A 932 45.11 -9.98 13.14
C ASP A 932 44.67 -10.25 14.57
N THR A 933 44.57 -9.17 15.34
CA THR A 933 44.18 -9.19 16.75
C THR A 933 42.94 -8.35 16.95
N ALA A 934 41.88 -8.93 17.51
CA ALA A 934 40.74 -8.16 18.03
C ALA A 934 40.92 -7.90 19.53
N GLN A 935 40.78 -6.64 19.95
CA GLN A 935 40.73 -6.26 21.35
C GLN A 935 39.27 -6.08 21.79
N LEU A 936 38.86 -6.80 22.83
CA LEU A 936 37.53 -6.76 23.43
C LEU A 936 37.57 -6.18 24.85
N PRO A 937 36.53 -5.46 25.30
CA PRO A 937 36.49 -4.87 26.63
C PRO A 937 36.36 -5.94 27.73
N GLY A 938 36.80 -5.64 28.95
CA GLY A 938 36.65 -6.54 30.10
C GLY A 938 37.59 -7.76 30.08
N GLN A 939 37.17 -8.86 30.70
CA GLN A 939 37.98 -10.08 30.89
C GLN A 939 37.48 -11.24 30.03
N ALA A 940 38.36 -12.16 29.65
CA ALA A 940 38.03 -13.35 28.86
C ALA A 940 36.86 -14.16 29.43
N THR A 941 36.76 -14.25 30.76
CA THR A 941 35.71 -15.01 31.46
C THR A 941 34.30 -14.45 31.29
N MET A 942 34.15 -13.24 30.75
CA MET A 942 32.86 -12.61 30.50
C MET A 942 32.25 -13.01 29.14
N TYR A 943 33.03 -13.69 28.30
CA TYR A 943 32.64 -14.01 26.93
C TYR A 943 32.39 -15.49 26.76
N ARG A 944 31.39 -15.80 25.92
CA ARG A 944 31.18 -17.12 25.34
C ARG A 944 31.39 -17.02 23.84
N PHE A 945 32.23 -17.89 23.29
CA PHE A 945 32.49 -17.96 21.85
C PHE A 945 31.65 -19.06 21.20
N THR A 946 31.11 -18.77 20.02
CA THR A 946 30.41 -19.73 19.16
C THR A 946 30.84 -19.55 17.71
N GLY A 947 30.59 -20.55 16.85
CA GLY A 947 30.97 -20.49 15.43
C GLY A 947 32.24 -21.30 15.13
N SER A 948 33.08 -20.79 14.23
CA SER A 948 34.35 -21.38 13.85
C SER A 948 35.49 -20.36 13.98
N PRO A 949 36.77 -20.78 13.95
CA PRO A 949 37.89 -19.85 13.98
C PRO A 949 37.91 -18.82 12.84
N GLU A 950 37.37 -19.18 11.68
CA GLU A 950 37.27 -18.28 10.51
C GLU A 950 36.11 -17.27 10.67
N ARG A 951 35.06 -17.64 11.40
CA ARG A 951 33.91 -16.78 11.70
C ARG A 951 33.32 -17.12 13.07
N ALA A 952 33.61 -16.28 14.05
CA ALA A 952 33.18 -16.46 15.43
C ALA A 952 32.22 -15.36 15.87
N GLU A 953 31.42 -15.68 16.89
CA GLU A 953 30.63 -14.72 17.64
C GLU A 953 31.11 -14.71 19.09
N ALA A 954 31.50 -13.55 19.59
CA ALA A 954 31.87 -13.33 20.98
C ALA A 954 30.66 -12.75 21.73
N HIS A 955 29.94 -13.59 22.45
CA HIS A 955 28.77 -13.22 23.25
C HIS A 955 29.23 -12.69 24.60
N GLY A 956 29.24 -11.36 24.73
CA GLY A 956 29.72 -10.65 25.91
C GLY A 956 28.62 -9.92 26.68
N PRO A 957 28.98 -9.23 27.78
CA PRO A 957 28.03 -8.49 28.61
C PRO A 957 27.38 -7.30 27.89
N HIS A 958 28.04 -6.77 26.86
CA HIS A 958 27.62 -5.57 26.13
C HIS A 958 26.97 -5.87 24.78
N GLY A 959 26.90 -7.14 24.37
CA GLY A 959 26.37 -7.55 23.07
C GLY A 959 27.23 -8.65 22.43
N THR A 960 26.90 -9.00 21.20
CA THR A 960 27.59 -10.04 20.43
C THR A 960 28.48 -9.43 19.37
N VAL A 961 29.80 -9.55 19.53
CA VAL A 961 30.77 -9.07 18.53
C VAL A 961 30.99 -10.16 17.47
N THR A 962 30.87 -9.81 16.20
CA THR A 962 31.17 -10.70 15.07
C THR A 962 32.66 -10.58 14.72
N LEU A 963 33.33 -11.72 14.62
CA LEU A 963 34.76 -11.82 14.32
C LEU A 963 34.93 -12.65 13.04
N VAL A 964 35.56 -12.09 12.02
CA VAL A 964 35.81 -12.76 10.73
C VAL A 964 37.29 -12.64 10.39
N GLU A 965 37.93 -13.77 10.09
CA GLU A 965 39.38 -13.84 9.80
C GLU A 965 40.20 -13.12 10.91
N ILE A 966 40.05 -13.57 12.16
CA ILE A 966 40.78 -13.04 13.33
C ILE A 966 41.54 -14.18 14.02
N GLU A 967 42.86 -14.08 14.13
CA GLU A 967 43.68 -15.14 14.73
C GLU A 967 43.80 -15.03 16.25
N GLU A 968 43.85 -13.81 16.79
CA GLU A 968 44.14 -13.54 18.19
C GLU A 968 43.12 -12.60 18.85
N ILE A 969 42.81 -12.84 20.13
CA ILE A 969 41.98 -11.96 20.95
C ILE A 969 42.81 -11.37 22.08
N LEU A 970 42.66 -10.08 22.32
CA LEU A 970 43.19 -9.36 23.46
C LEU A 970 42.02 -8.89 24.34
N PHE A 971 42.07 -9.15 25.65
CA PHE A 971 41.07 -8.65 26.59
C PHE A 971 41.68 -7.53 27.43
N GLU A 972 41.04 -6.37 27.46
CA GLU A 972 41.56 -5.19 28.16
C GLU A 972 41.88 -5.48 29.65
N GLY A 973 41.06 -6.29 30.30
CA GLY A 973 41.18 -6.64 31.73
C GLY A 973 42.24 -7.70 32.07
N ASP A 974 42.76 -8.43 31.09
CA ASP A 974 43.69 -9.57 31.31
C ASP A 974 45.16 -9.23 31.00
N GLY A 975 45.46 -7.96 30.72
CA GLY A 975 46.80 -7.45 30.39
C GLY A 975 47.16 -7.61 28.90
N SER A 976 48.42 -7.31 28.53
CA SER A 976 48.84 -7.18 27.12
C SER A 976 49.09 -8.51 26.38
N ARG A 977 48.53 -9.64 26.83
CA ARG A 977 48.81 -10.95 26.23
C ARG A 977 47.63 -11.39 25.37
N ALA A 978 47.84 -11.39 24.05
CA ALA A 978 46.89 -11.95 23.11
C ALA A 978 46.81 -13.49 23.26
N VAL A 979 45.60 -14.03 23.12
CA VAL A 979 45.32 -15.47 23.14
C VAL A 979 44.82 -15.91 21.76
N PRO A 980 45.20 -17.10 21.25
CA PRO A 980 44.67 -17.59 19.99
C PRO A 980 43.15 -17.80 20.07
N LEU A 981 42.39 -17.30 19.08
CA LEU A 981 40.93 -17.45 19.05
C LEU A 981 40.50 -18.92 19.10
N THR A 982 41.26 -19.80 18.45
CA THR A 982 41.07 -21.27 18.47
C THR A 982 41.07 -21.88 19.88
N SER A 983 41.66 -21.22 20.87
CA SER A 983 41.71 -21.70 22.26
C SER A 983 40.51 -21.27 23.11
N LEU A 984 39.58 -20.49 22.55
CA LEU A 984 38.43 -19.91 23.27
C LEU A 984 37.08 -20.60 23.01
N PHE A 985 37.07 -21.62 22.14
CA PHE A 985 35.87 -22.42 21.81
C PHE A 985 35.61 -23.58 22.77
#